data_AF-A0A9P3GL53-F1
#
_entry.id   AF-A0A9P3GL53-F1
#
_cell.length_a   1.000
_cell.length_b   1.000
_cell.length_c   1.000
_cell.angle_alpha   90.00
_cell.angle_beta   90.00
_cell.angle_gamma   90.00
#
_symmetry.space_group_name_H-M   'P 1'
#
loop_
_entity.id
_entity.type
_entity.pdbx_description
1 polymer ?
#
loop_
_entity_poly.entity_id
_entity_poly.type
_entity_poly.pdbx_seq_one_letter_code
_entity_poly.pdbx_strand_id
1 'polypeptide(L)'
;MGQDHLQYSQVTFSVFSANFVPVESSYEPIKVLNAANNDGSAGRLGAKSDIPAVLCHALNAVIGDSERRFKVVPKATEAKAPAPAVALFTNPKSVSALSAWAWMAAPVDVVVDETAAGFHFALPSSSEKKSVPFLVDTPAGKDARAQLEEYALEILAHQHRVHIFMLHISKNAARVSRWDRAGCIVSEPVDLSTAKFDNFVARLAQLSPLEQGYDDEATLATQEQIELLREYYPANRWLRHYRDLILNNLEEFPLYQISCPAIIVSPFEQMARATLDQLGMPSFPDDDSDDDDDGPMQWNIPYETETRTFLVGRPTTNRRTLVGKCTTGFVAFDPLDCRMVFLKDQWRDGNQMYSELDVYRQLAWRVPDGVAQLVAGGEVAHHRTRSQQFTDSWKSPSRVHIRLVSQQVGRPIESAESGRKLLFYITCALDAHSDAWLKARILHHDISDGNILIDVEKEYGFLNDWDISKHSTDIKWKAERSDFYGTWAFGSALALQYPRKPIEVEDDIEAFIWLIVYIVLERMDHGLSTEDRDALVDKLFYVHKHDESGRAIGGELKLEYIKRGEPPVQLKDAQDPVAVFLADAFKLLRDVYAKVDYTAIEHWRTGKREKGSFVPHRRSKSVLDGLTHRAVYDLLAKACNNWEDEREQKQKSWDDAIRAMQAMVNMHIGERDDSDMPPMGYD
;
A
#
# COMPACT_ATOMS: atom_id res chain seq x y z
N MET A 1 1.46 -9.85 10.50
CA MET A 1 2.12 -8.56 10.20
C MET A 1 2.92 -8.12 11.43
N GLY A 2 4.25 -8.13 11.37
CA GLY A 2 5.07 -7.38 12.34
C GLY A 2 4.92 -5.90 12.01
N GLN A 3 3.90 -5.26 12.56
CA GLN A 3 3.40 -3.99 12.02
C GLN A 3 4.39 -2.85 12.28
N ASP A 4 4.63 -2.07 11.22
CA ASP A 4 5.38 -0.83 11.18
C ASP A 4 4.82 0.16 12.23
N HIS A 5 5.26 0.03 13.47
CA HIS A 5 4.97 1.01 14.50
C HIS A 5 5.88 2.22 14.29
N LEU A 6 5.31 3.41 14.37
CA LEU A 6 6.07 4.64 14.32
C LEU A 6 7.11 4.63 15.45
N GLN A 7 8.38 4.62 15.09
CA GLN A 7 9.49 4.71 16.03
C GLN A 7 9.93 6.15 16.19
N TYR A 8 10.15 6.54 17.44
CA TYR A 8 10.76 7.82 17.78
C TYR A 8 12.22 7.60 18.15
N SER A 9 13.11 8.43 17.62
CA SER A 9 14.53 8.40 17.97
C SER A 9 15.02 9.80 18.31
N GLN A 10 15.90 9.90 19.31
CA GLN A 10 16.45 11.18 19.73
C GLN A 10 17.89 11.35 19.26
N VAL A 11 18.22 12.55 18.80
CA VAL A 11 19.59 12.96 18.49
C VAL A 11 19.89 14.33 19.12
N THR A 12 21.17 14.69 19.26
CA THR A 12 21.53 16.05 19.70
C THR A 12 21.05 17.09 18.68
N PHE A 13 20.75 18.31 19.12
CA PHE A 13 20.33 19.38 18.21
C PHE A 13 21.36 19.67 17.11
N SER A 14 22.65 19.59 17.44
CA SER A 14 23.74 19.77 16.47
C SER A 14 23.75 18.66 15.41
N VAL A 15 23.56 17.40 15.81
CA VAL A 15 23.47 16.27 14.87
C VAL A 15 22.23 16.41 13.98
N PHE A 16 21.08 16.78 14.56
CA PHE A 16 19.86 17.03 13.79
C PHE A 16 20.08 18.12 12.75
N SER A 17 20.57 19.29 13.18
CA SER A 17 20.80 20.41 12.27
C SER A 17 21.82 20.07 11.19
N ALA A 18 22.95 19.45 11.53
CA ALA A 18 23.98 19.11 10.53
C ALA A 18 23.49 18.13 9.46
N ASN A 19 22.56 17.22 9.80
CA ASN A 19 22.08 16.19 8.88
C ASN A 19 20.88 16.61 8.01
N PHE A 20 20.05 17.52 8.51
CA PHE A 20 18.75 17.82 7.89
C PHE A 20 18.55 19.30 7.53
N VAL A 21 19.29 20.20 8.17
CA VAL A 21 19.25 21.65 7.89
C VAL A 21 20.69 22.19 7.97
N PRO A 22 21.59 21.75 7.07
CA PRO A 22 23.00 22.05 7.14
C PRO A 22 23.27 23.55 6.96
N VAL A 23 24.47 23.98 7.32
CA VAL A 23 24.94 25.35 7.05
C VAL A 23 25.54 25.34 5.64
N GLU A 24 24.79 25.72 4.61
CA GLU A 24 25.45 26.10 3.35
C GLU A 24 26.18 27.44 3.52
N SER A 25 27.31 27.59 2.83
CA SER A 25 28.13 28.82 2.87
C SER A 25 27.46 30.05 2.26
N SER A 26 26.30 29.87 1.60
CA SER A 26 25.49 30.89 0.92
C SER A 26 24.46 31.56 1.82
N TYR A 27 24.12 30.96 2.96
CA TYR A 27 23.10 31.50 3.86
C TYR A 27 23.72 32.58 4.77
N GLU A 28 23.38 33.84 4.52
CA GLU A 28 23.77 34.92 5.42
C GLU A 28 23.17 34.67 6.81
N PRO A 29 23.98 34.67 7.88
CA PRO A 29 23.46 34.64 9.23
C PRO A 29 22.53 35.83 9.41
N ILE A 30 21.22 35.57 9.54
CA ILE A 30 20.29 36.60 9.95
C ILE A 30 20.72 37.02 11.35
N LYS A 31 21.27 38.22 11.47
CA LYS A 31 21.51 38.86 12.77
C LYS A 31 20.14 39.05 13.41
N VAL A 32 19.74 38.12 14.26
CA VAL A 32 18.54 38.27 15.08
C VAL A 32 18.77 39.50 15.95
N LEU A 33 18.10 40.59 15.58
CA LEU A 33 17.95 41.75 16.43
C LEU A 33 17.24 41.29 17.70
N ASN A 34 17.73 41.77 18.85
CA ASN A 34 17.07 41.75 20.15
C ASN A 34 15.71 42.49 20.09
N ALA A 35 14.77 42.01 19.29
CA ALA A 35 13.52 42.70 18.96
C ALA A 35 12.42 42.50 20.01
N ALA A 36 12.68 41.73 21.07
CA ALA A 36 11.81 41.73 22.25
C ALA A 36 12.11 42.89 23.23
N ASN A 37 13.23 43.60 23.08
CA ASN A 37 13.65 44.64 24.04
C ASN A 37 13.84 46.06 23.46
N ASN A 38 13.79 46.25 22.13
CA ASN A 38 14.22 47.53 21.53
C ASN A 38 13.20 48.25 20.65
N ASP A 39 11.97 47.75 20.47
CA ASP A 39 10.91 48.61 19.93
C ASP A 39 10.26 49.37 21.09
N GLY A 40 10.47 50.69 21.12
CA GLY A 40 9.80 51.62 22.02
C GLY A 40 8.26 51.64 21.84
N SER A 41 7.71 50.80 20.96
CA SER A 41 6.30 50.44 20.89
C SER A 41 5.88 49.36 21.90
N ALA A 42 6.53 49.26 23.06
CA ALA A 42 5.95 48.63 24.25
C ALA A 42 4.77 49.46 24.78
N GLY A 43 3.77 49.72 23.93
CA GLY A 43 2.41 49.93 24.38
C GLY A 43 2.05 48.69 25.18
N ARG A 44 1.81 48.89 26.49
CA ARG A 44 1.39 47.88 27.46
C ARG A 44 0.56 46.77 26.80
N LEU A 45 1.20 45.66 26.42
CA LEU A 45 0.51 44.42 26.12
C LEU A 45 0.03 43.90 27.47
N GLY A 46 -1.24 44.19 27.77
CA GLY A 46 -1.90 43.76 29.00
C GLY A 46 -1.89 42.25 29.17
N ALA A 47 -2.22 41.78 30.36
CA ALA A 47 -2.19 40.39 30.83
C ALA A 47 -3.14 39.39 30.11
N LYS A 48 -3.40 39.56 28.81
CA LYS A 48 -4.20 38.69 27.93
C LYS A 48 -3.63 38.66 26.50
N SER A 49 -2.30 38.60 26.32
CA SER A 49 -1.74 38.37 24.98
C SER A 49 -1.94 36.90 24.58
N ASP A 50 -2.53 36.68 23.41
CA ASP A 50 -2.68 35.37 22.79
C ASP A 50 -1.29 34.81 22.45
N ILE A 51 -0.82 33.81 23.21
CA ILE A 51 0.55 33.25 23.12
C ILE A 51 0.91 32.88 21.66
N PRO A 52 0.04 32.18 20.89
CA PRO A 52 0.24 31.95 19.46
C PRO A 52 0.54 33.20 18.63
N ALA A 53 -0.15 34.31 18.87
CA ALA A 53 0.05 35.55 18.11
C ALA A 53 1.42 36.18 18.39
N VAL A 54 1.85 36.18 19.65
CA VAL A 54 3.18 36.69 20.06
C VAL A 54 4.28 35.83 19.44
N LEU A 55 4.15 34.51 19.54
CA LEU A 55 5.12 33.58 18.97
C LEU A 55 5.20 33.72 17.45
N CYS A 56 4.05 33.79 16.78
CA CYS A 56 3.96 34.00 15.34
C CYS A 56 4.68 35.28 14.90
N HIS A 57 4.53 36.39 15.65
CA HIS A 57 5.26 37.63 15.38
C HIS A 57 6.77 37.45 15.53
N ALA A 58 7.23 36.82 16.62
CA ALA A 58 8.65 36.57 16.87
C ALA A 58 9.29 35.68 15.79
N LEU A 59 8.64 34.58 15.41
CA LEU A 59 9.12 33.68 14.36
C LEU A 59 9.15 34.37 12.99
N ASN A 60 8.16 35.22 12.68
CA ASN A 60 8.17 36.01 11.45
C ASN A 60 9.29 37.08 11.44
N ALA A 61 9.67 37.62 12.60
CA ALA A 61 10.80 38.53 12.70
C ALA A 61 12.13 37.82 12.43
N VAL A 62 12.28 36.56 12.87
CA VAL A 62 13.48 35.74 12.61
C VAL A 62 13.69 35.46 11.13
N ILE A 63 12.63 35.17 10.37
CA ILE A 63 12.74 34.84 8.94
C ILE A 63 12.72 36.07 8.01
N GLY A 64 12.51 37.28 8.55
CA GLY A 64 12.56 38.53 7.81
C GLY A 64 11.56 38.61 6.65
N ASP A 65 12.04 39.01 5.47
CA ASP A 65 11.27 39.19 4.24
C ASP A 65 11.02 37.88 3.46
N SER A 66 11.20 36.72 4.09
CA SER A 66 10.88 35.43 3.48
C SER A 66 9.42 35.41 2.99
N GLU A 67 9.21 34.87 1.79
CA GLU A 67 7.87 34.64 1.25
C GLU A 67 7.07 33.64 2.11
N ARG A 68 7.77 32.77 2.84
CA ARG A 68 7.16 31.84 3.78
C ARG A 68 6.88 32.59 5.09
N ARG A 69 5.65 32.54 5.60
CA ARG A 69 5.26 33.28 6.82
C ARG A 69 4.55 32.38 7.80
N PHE A 70 4.81 32.60 9.09
CA PHE A 70 4.03 31.99 10.15
C PHE A 70 2.66 32.65 10.25
N LYS A 71 1.61 31.84 10.48
CA LYS A 71 0.26 32.32 10.80
C LYS A 71 -0.34 31.50 11.94
N VAL A 72 -1.21 32.15 12.71
CA VAL A 72 -2.09 31.48 13.67
C VAL A 72 -3.22 30.81 12.90
N VAL A 73 -3.43 29.52 13.12
CA VAL A 73 -4.48 28.75 12.45
C VAL A 73 -5.70 28.65 13.37
N PRO A 74 -6.92 29.01 12.93
CA PRO A 74 -8.12 28.80 13.72
C PRO A 74 -8.32 27.31 14.02
N LYS A 75 -8.79 26.96 15.23
CA LYS A 75 -9.25 25.59 15.50
C LYS A 75 -10.40 25.26 14.54
N ALA A 76 -10.19 24.30 13.63
CA ALA A 76 -11.22 23.81 12.72
C ALA A 76 -12.39 23.26 13.56
N THR A 77 -13.55 23.91 13.50
CA THR A 77 -14.55 23.87 14.57
C THR A 77 -15.35 22.57 14.72
N GLU A 78 -15.13 21.49 13.96
CA GLU A 78 -15.91 20.24 14.12
C GLU A 78 -15.15 18.91 13.88
N ALA A 79 -13.82 18.89 13.78
CA ALA A 79 -13.06 17.64 13.65
C ALA A 79 -12.35 17.26 14.97
N LYS A 80 -12.30 15.96 15.28
CA LYS A 80 -11.78 15.34 16.52
C LYS A 80 -10.26 15.52 16.77
N ALA A 81 -9.64 16.61 16.31
CA ALA A 81 -8.21 16.89 16.50
C ALA A 81 -7.96 18.42 16.51
N PRO A 82 -7.41 19.05 17.57
CA PRO A 82 -6.97 20.46 17.52
C PRO A 82 -5.95 20.66 16.39
N ALA A 83 -6.03 21.74 15.60
CA ALA A 83 -5.00 22.15 14.63
C ALA A 83 -3.80 22.83 15.32
N PRO A 84 -2.59 22.90 14.70
CA PRO A 84 -1.46 23.61 15.30
C PRO A 84 -1.82 25.08 15.55
N ALA A 85 -1.43 25.60 16.71
CA ALA A 85 -1.75 26.97 17.08
C ALA A 85 -0.99 27.99 16.21
N VAL A 86 0.18 27.61 15.70
CA VAL A 86 0.99 28.40 14.77
C VAL A 86 1.55 27.46 13.69
N ALA A 87 1.65 27.92 12.46
CA ALA A 87 2.27 27.14 11.38
C ALA A 87 2.99 28.05 10.38
N LEU A 88 4.07 27.55 9.77
CA LEU A 88 4.77 28.18 8.65
C LEU A 88 4.06 27.79 7.35
N PHE A 89 3.81 28.76 6.46
CA PHE A 89 3.11 28.53 5.18
C PHE A 89 3.99 28.80 3.96
N THR A 90 3.74 28.08 2.86
CA THR A 90 4.39 28.30 1.56
C THR A 90 3.86 29.51 0.81
N ASN A 91 2.56 29.81 0.94
CA ASN A 91 1.94 30.97 0.31
C ASN A 91 1.06 31.75 1.30
N PRO A 92 1.50 32.92 1.77
CA PRO A 92 0.80 33.66 2.80
C PRO A 92 -0.33 34.55 2.25
N LYS A 93 -0.51 34.70 0.93
CA LYS A 93 -1.44 35.69 0.37
C LYS A 93 -2.91 35.39 0.68
N SER A 94 -3.28 34.13 0.93
CA SER A 94 -4.58 33.74 1.49
C SER A 94 -4.52 32.29 1.96
N VAL A 95 -4.69 32.04 3.26
CA VAL A 95 -4.83 30.68 3.81
C VAL A 95 -6.09 30.68 4.65
N SER A 96 -7.13 30.00 4.17
CA SER A 96 -8.34 29.74 4.95
C SER A 96 -8.10 28.56 5.90
N ALA A 97 -8.93 28.42 6.94
CA ALA A 97 -8.85 27.25 7.83
C ALA A 97 -9.03 25.92 7.08
N LEU A 98 -9.85 25.92 6.01
CA LEU A 98 -10.11 24.75 5.15
C LEU A 98 -8.87 24.34 4.35
N SER A 99 -8.11 25.32 3.86
CA SER A 99 -6.92 25.09 3.00
C SER A 99 -5.61 24.91 3.78
N ALA A 100 -5.63 25.01 5.11
CA ALA A 100 -4.40 25.18 5.91
C ALA A 100 -3.40 24.04 5.65
N TRP A 101 -3.87 22.80 5.57
CA TRP A 101 -3.01 21.63 5.33
C TRP A 101 -2.36 21.61 3.96
N ALA A 102 -2.98 22.16 2.92
CA ALA A 102 -2.42 22.18 1.56
C ALA A 102 -1.23 23.15 1.41
N TRP A 103 -1.16 24.17 2.26
CA TRP A 103 -0.19 25.27 2.14
C TRP A 103 0.79 25.34 3.33
N MET A 104 0.69 24.42 4.28
CA MET A 104 1.53 24.38 5.48
C MET A 104 2.91 23.78 5.18
N ALA A 105 3.96 24.58 5.34
CA ALA A 105 5.34 24.12 5.23
C ALA A 105 5.82 23.38 6.50
N ALA A 106 5.46 23.87 7.68
CA ALA A 106 5.83 23.25 8.96
C ALA A 106 4.86 23.63 10.10
N PRO A 107 4.29 22.66 10.83
CA PRO A 107 3.58 22.89 12.08
C PRO A 107 4.49 23.45 13.18
N VAL A 108 3.90 24.27 14.05
CA VAL A 108 4.50 24.69 15.33
C VAL A 108 3.56 24.31 16.47
N ASP A 109 3.99 23.33 17.27
CA ASP A 109 3.33 22.93 18.51
C ASP A 109 3.75 23.86 19.66
N VAL A 110 2.77 24.42 20.36
CA VAL A 110 2.99 25.36 21.46
C VAL A 110 2.46 24.74 22.75
N VAL A 111 3.38 24.24 23.55
CA VAL A 111 3.10 23.49 24.78
C VAL A 111 3.13 24.44 25.97
N VAL A 112 1.96 24.75 26.51
CA VAL A 112 1.81 25.56 27.73
C VAL A 112 1.95 24.72 28.99
N ASP A 113 1.37 23.52 29.00
CA ASP A 113 1.47 22.54 30.08
C ASP A 113 2.36 21.37 29.66
N GLU A 114 3.57 21.31 30.21
CA GLU A 114 4.55 20.26 29.90
C GLU A 114 4.08 18.85 30.33
N THR A 115 3.12 18.73 31.24
CA THR A 115 2.59 17.42 31.65
C THR A 115 1.72 16.76 30.57
N ALA A 116 1.22 17.56 29.62
CA ALA A 116 0.46 17.15 28.45
C ALA A 116 1.29 17.21 27.14
N ALA A 117 2.62 17.32 27.24
CA ALA A 117 3.50 17.38 26.08
C ALA A 117 3.76 16.00 25.47
N GLY A 118 4.01 15.93 24.17
CA GLY A 118 4.50 14.71 23.54
C GLY A 118 5.96 14.36 23.92
N PHE A 119 6.75 15.39 24.23
CA PHE A 119 8.19 15.31 24.52
C PHE A 119 8.57 16.14 25.75
N HIS A 120 9.59 15.70 26.50
CA HIS A 120 10.12 16.47 27.63
C HIS A 120 10.98 17.66 27.17
N PHE A 121 10.86 18.84 27.77
CA PHE A 121 11.59 20.04 27.34
C PHE A 121 12.79 20.43 28.23
N ALA A 122 13.10 19.63 29.25
CA ALA A 122 14.22 19.90 30.16
C ALA A 122 15.55 20.00 29.40
N LEU A 123 16.21 21.16 29.51
CA LEU A 123 17.51 21.39 28.89
C LEU A 123 18.57 20.40 29.44
N PRO A 124 19.49 19.89 28.61
CA PRO A 124 20.55 19.00 29.08
C PRO A 124 21.37 19.66 30.20
N SER A 125 21.36 19.09 31.41
CA SER A 125 22.23 19.54 32.50
C SER A 125 23.56 18.79 32.42
N SER A 126 24.68 19.47 32.70
CA SER A 126 26.03 18.89 32.63
C SER A 126 26.32 17.82 33.70
N SER A 127 25.35 17.46 34.55
CA SER A 127 25.59 16.74 35.81
C SER A 127 24.71 15.52 36.10
N GLU A 128 23.75 15.13 35.25
CA GLU A 128 22.90 13.95 35.51
C GLU A 128 23.17 12.78 34.55
N LYS A 129 23.75 11.70 35.10
CA LYS A 129 24.08 10.43 34.41
C LYS A 129 22.90 9.46 34.24
N LYS A 130 21.65 9.93 34.37
CA LYS A 130 20.48 9.12 34.02
C LYS A 130 19.78 9.76 32.82
N SER A 131 19.80 9.06 31.69
CA SER A 131 19.03 9.37 30.50
C SER A 131 17.55 9.46 30.88
N VAL A 132 17.03 10.67 31.12
CA VAL A 132 15.60 10.90 31.22
C VAL A 132 15.00 10.53 29.86
N PRO A 133 13.98 9.65 29.79
CA PRO A 133 13.31 9.36 28.53
C PRO A 133 12.84 10.67 27.88
N PHE A 134 13.07 10.84 26.58
CA PHE A 134 12.66 12.08 25.90
C PHE A 134 11.16 12.13 25.58
N LEU A 135 10.52 10.95 25.54
CA LEU A 135 9.08 10.80 25.40
C LEU A 135 8.40 10.94 26.76
N VAL A 136 7.31 11.69 26.82
CA VAL A 136 6.44 11.74 28.00
C VAL A 136 5.57 10.48 27.98
N ASP A 137 5.87 9.51 28.85
CA ASP A 137 5.13 8.24 28.95
C ASP A 137 3.94 8.35 29.91
N THR A 138 3.06 9.31 29.65
CA THR A 138 1.75 9.46 30.30
C THR A 138 0.63 9.29 29.26
N PRO A 139 -0.62 9.02 29.66
CA PRO A 139 -1.75 9.05 28.73
C PRO A 139 -1.83 10.36 27.93
N ALA A 140 -1.72 11.51 28.60
CA ALA A 140 -1.73 12.82 27.95
C ALA A 140 -0.56 13.00 26.96
N GLY A 141 0.64 12.50 27.29
CA GLY A 141 1.78 12.54 26.37
C GLY A 141 1.61 11.61 25.16
N LYS A 142 0.92 10.47 25.32
CA LYS A 142 0.54 9.59 24.20
C LYS A 142 -0.50 10.27 23.30
N ASP A 143 -1.51 10.90 23.88
CA ASP A 143 -2.53 11.65 23.13
C ASP A 143 -1.91 12.83 22.37
N ALA A 144 -0.97 13.55 22.98
CA ALA A 144 -0.23 14.62 22.32
C ALA A 144 0.59 14.12 21.14
N ARG A 145 1.24 12.95 21.24
CA ARG A 145 1.96 12.36 20.09
C ARG A 145 1.01 11.87 19.00
N ALA A 146 -0.11 11.24 19.35
CA ALA A 146 -1.15 10.87 18.39
C ALA A 146 -1.68 12.11 17.64
N GLN A 147 -1.76 13.25 18.32
CA GLN A 147 -2.13 14.52 17.69
C GLN A 147 -1.07 15.05 16.71
N LEU A 148 0.21 14.96 17.06
CA LEU A 148 1.32 15.32 16.16
C LEU A 148 1.36 14.39 14.94
N GLU A 149 1.09 13.10 15.15
CA GLU A 149 0.95 12.11 14.09
C GLU A 149 -0.17 12.48 13.12
N GLU A 150 -1.32 12.89 13.64
CA GLU A 150 -2.45 13.35 12.84
C GLU A 150 -2.08 14.60 12.00
N TYR A 151 -1.29 15.53 12.54
CA TYR A 151 -0.80 16.67 11.73
C TYR A 151 0.06 16.24 10.56
N ALA A 152 0.96 15.28 10.78
CA ALA A 152 1.76 14.74 9.70
C ALA A 152 0.86 14.06 8.67
N LEU A 153 -0.13 13.27 9.09
CA LEU A 153 -1.07 12.59 8.20
C LEU A 153 -1.86 13.58 7.34
N GLU A 154 -2.41 14.63 7.95
CA GLU A 154 -3.18 15.64 7.23
C GLU A 154 -2.31 16.39 6.21
N ILE A 155 -1.08 16.78 6.55
CA ILE A 155 -0.18 17.41 5.57
C ILE A 155 0.16 16.45 4.43
N LEU A 156 0.50 15.19 4.73
CA LEU A 156 0.83 14.18 3.72
C LEU A 156 -0.36 13.78 2.85
N ALA A 157 -1.60 14.01 3.30
CA ALA A 157 -2.81 13.74 2.54
C ALA A 157 -3.17 14.87 1.56
N HIS A 158 -2.70 16.10 1.81
CA HIS A 158 -2.99 17.29 1.01
C HIS A 158 -1.78 17.79 0.19
N GLN A 159 -0.58 17.27 0.48
CA GLN A 159 0.66 17.66 -0.19
C GLN A 159 1.51 16.44 -0.54
N HIS A 160 2.19 16.50 -1.68
CA HIS A 160 3.20 15.51 -2.07
C HIS A 160 4.52 15.79 -1.37
N ARG A 161 4.86 14.93 -0.39
CA ARG A 161 5.93 15.15 0.57
C ARG A 161 6.68 13.85 0.87
N VAL A 162 8.01 13.95 0.93
CA VAL A 162 8.90 12.86 1.35
C VAL A 162 9.20 12.87 2.85
N HIS A 163 9.15 14.05 3.48
CA HIS A 163 9.23 14.23 4.93
C HIS A 163 8.60 15.56 5.39
N ILE A 164 8.38 15.70 6.69
CA ILE A 164 7.85 16.92 7.32
C ILE A 164 8.74 17.32 8.49
N PHE A 165 9.00 18.62 8.64
CA PHE A 165 9.55 19.18 9.87
C PHE A 165 8.44 19.74 10.75
N MET A 166 8.55 19.54 12.06
CA MET A 166 7.71 20.23 13.04
C MET A 166 8.57 20.88 14.12
N LEU A 167 8.16 22.06 14.56
CA LEU A 167 8.77 22.79 15.67
C LEU A 167 7.91 22.60 16.91
N HIS A 168 8.53 22.36 18.06
CA HIS A 168 7.82 22.20 19.34
C HIS A 168 8.39 23.19 20.33
N ILE A 169 7.56 24.00 20.95
CA ILE A 169 7.99 25.13 21.78
C ILE A 169 7.30 25.06 23.14
N SER A 170 8.08 25.10 24.22
CA SER A 170 7.56 25.22 25.58
C SER A 170 8.45 26.12 26.42
N LYS A 171 7.84 27.15 27.04
CA LYS A 171 8.53 28.14 27.88
C LYS A 171 9.78 28.72 27.18
N ASN A 172 10.99 28.39 27.67
CA ASN A 172 12.27 28.86 27.14
C ASN A 172 13.04 27.79 26.34
N ALA A 173 12.39 26.69 25.98
CA ALA A 173 13.01 25.60 25.24
C ALA A 173 12.20 25.24 23.97
N ALA A 174 12.91 24.74 22.98
CA ALA A 174 12.30 24.18 21.77
C ALA A 174 12.89 22.82 21.41
N ARG A 175 12.13 22.03 20.67
CA ARG A 175 12.60 20.83 19.98
C ARG A 175 12.22 20.94 18.50
N VAL A 176 12.94 20.21 17.67
CA VAL A 176 12.58 20.02 16.27
C VAL A 176 12.44 18.54 16.00
N SER A 177 11.48 18.18 15.16
CA SER A 177 11.29 16.81 14.69
C SER A 177 11.24 16.72 13.17
N ARG A 178 11.73 15.61 12.63
CA ARG A 178 11.60 15.22 11.22
C ARG A 178 10.82 13.91 11.14
N TRP A 179 9.75 13.92 10.36
CA TRP A 179 8.84 12.80 10.14
C TRP A 179 8.98 12.31 8.71
N ASP A 180 9.31 11.03 8.51
CA ASP A 180 9.27 10.38 7.20
C ASP A 180 8.55 9.02 7.29
N ARG A 181 8.48 8.29 6.17
CA ARG A 181 7.75 7.02 6.11
C ARG A 181 8.42 5.86 6.87
N ALA A 182 9.56 6.08 7.53
CA ALA A 182 10.22 5.09 8.38
C ALA A 182 10.19 5.44 9.88
N GLY A 183 9.96 6.70 10.25
CA GLY A 183 9.98 7.09 11.66
C GLY A 183 9.94 8.60 11.91
N CYS A 184 10.12 8.95 13.19
CA CYS A 184 10.24 10.32 13.66
C CYS A 184 11.57 10.51 14.41
N ILE A 185 12.40 11.45 13.93
CA ILE A 185 13.62 11.87 14.62
C ILE A 185 13.31 13.15 15.39
N VAL A 186 13.69 13.22 16.66
CA VAL A 186 13.47 14.38 17.53
C VAL A 186 14.80 14.89 18.07
N SER A 187 15.03 16.20 18.02
CA SER A 187 16.22 16.81 18.61
C SER A 187 16.16 16.82 20.14
N GLU A 188 17.31 16.86 20.82
CA GLU A 188 17.41 17.40 22.18
C GLU A 188 16.82 18.81 22.28
N PRO A 189 16.34 19.21 23.48
CA PRO A 189 15.86 20.57 23.71
C PRO A 189 16.96 21.60 23.46
N VAL A 190 16.61 22.69 22.78
CA VAL A 190 17.44 23.86 22.55
C VAL A 190 16.90 25.05 23.32
N ASP A 191 17.80 25.80 23.96
CA ASP A 191 17.46 27.01 24.72
C ASP A 191 17.14 28.16 23.76
N LEU A 192 15.93 28.71 23.87
CA LEU A 192 15.42 29.82 23.05
C LEU A 192 16.09 31.16 23.38
N SER A 193 16.82 31.27 24.49
CA SER A 193 17.66 32.44 24.76
C SER A 193 18.92 32.49 23.88
N THR A 194 19.22 31.39 23.16
CA THR A 194 20.36 31.30 22.25
C THR A 194 19.91 31.45 20.80
N ALA A 195 20.78 32.02 19.96
CA ALA A 195 20.53 32.15 18.52
C ALA A 195 20.46 30.80 17.76
N LYS A 196 20.65 29.65 18.43
CA LYS A 196 20.67 28.33 17.78
C LYS A 196 19.33 28.00 17.12
N PHE A 197 18.23 28.26 17.82
CA PHE A 197 16.88 27.99 17.30
C PHE A 197 16.53 28.99 16.20
N ASP A 198 16.80 30.27 16.40
CA ASP A 198 16.52 31.30 15.40
C ASP A 198 17.29 31.04 14.09
N ASN A 199 18.59 30.73 14.19
CA ASN A 199 19.41 30.35 13.04
C ASN A 199 18.89 29.07 12.36
N PHE A 200 18.28 28.15 13.12
CA PHE A 200 17.66 26.97 12.55
C PHE A 200 16.37 27.33 11.79
N VAL A 201 15.49 28.15 12.38
CA VAL A 201 14.23 28.59 11.75
C VAL A 201 14.52 29.39 10.47
N ALA A 202 15.49 30.30 10.50
CA ALA A 202 15.94 31.05 9.34
C ALA A 202 16.42 30.13 8.20
N ARG A 203 17.29 29.16 8.51
CA ARG A 203 17.79 28.18 7.52
C ARG A 203 16.69 27.27 7.01
N LEU A 204 15.82 26.75 7.88
CA LEU A 204 14.67 25.94 7.50
C LEU A 204 13.81 26.68 6.48
N ALA A 205 13.54 27.97 6.69
CA ALA A 205 12.75 28.79 5.77
C ALA A 205 13.44 29.05 4.41
N GLN A 206 14.75 28.85 4.31
CA GLN A 206 15.56 29.08 3.10
C GLN A 206 15.95 27.80 2.36
N LEU A 207 15.68 26.62 2.94
CA LEU A 207 15.86 25.34 2.26
C LEU A 207 15.09 25.30 0.92
N SER A 208 15.68 24.62 -0.06
CA SER A 208 14.99 24.27 -1.30
C SER A 208 13.72 23.46 -1.02
N PRO A 209 12.75 23.42 -1.94
CA PRO A 209 11.53 22.61 -1.75
C PRO A 209 11.86 21.15 -1.40
N LEU A 210 12.78 20.52 -2.13
CA LEU A 210 13.17 19.12 -1.88
C LEU A 210 13.76 18.92 -0.48
N GLU A 211 14.67 19.79 -0.04
CA GLU A 211 15.26 19.70 1.30
C GLU A 211 14.23 19.93 2.41
N GLN A 212 13.25 20.80 2.17
CA GLN A 212 12.12 20.93 3.09
C GLN A 212 11.26 19.68 3.15
N GLY A 213 11.30 18.84 2.12
CA GLY A 213 10.59 17.57 2.02
C GLY A 213 9.47 17.56 1.00
N TYR A 214 9.39 18.55 0.09
CA TYR A 214 8.49 18.50 -1.07
C TYR A 214 9.02 17.48 -2.07
N ASP A 215 8.10 16.77 -2.70
CA ASP A 215 8.40 15.91 -3.83
C ASP A 215 8.77 16.76 -5.06
N ASP A 216 9.95 16.56 -5.63
CA ASP A 216 10.46 17.34 -6.76
C ASP A 216 9.89 16.90 -8.12
N GLU A 217 9.21 15.74 -8.16
CA GLU A 217 8.48 15.24 -9.32
C GLU A 217 6.97 15.58 -9.25
N ALA A 218 6.54 16.35 -8.24
CA ALA A 218 5.18 16.85 -8.11
C ALA A 218 5.15 18.39 -8.02
N THR A 219 4.51 19.04 -8.99
CA THR A 219 4.40 20.50 -9.06
C THR A 219 2.95 20.92 -9.19
N LEU A 220 2.59 22.14 -8.75
CA LEU A 220 1.23 22.63 -8.93
C LEU A 220 0.90 22.74 -10.43
N ALA A 221 -0.30 22.29 -10.80
CA ALA A 221 -0.77 22.38 -12.18
C ALA A 221 -0.92 23.84 -12.61
N THR A 222 -0.58 24.10 -13.88
CA THR A 222 -0.80 25.39 -14.53
C THR A 222 -2.27 25.66 -14.78
N GLN A 223 -2.63 26.93 -15.03
CA GLN A 223 -4.01 27.31 -15.32
C GLN A 223 -4.51 26.64 -16.61
N GLU A 224 -3.63 26.51 -17.62
CA GLU A 224 -3.90 25.85 -18.90
C GLU A 224 -4.22 24.36 -18.70
N GLN A 225 -3.51 23.68 -17.80
CA GLN A 225 -3.77 22.28 -17.47
C GLN A 225 -5.09 22.07 -16.73
N ILE A 226 -5.42 22.97 -15.81
CA ILE A 226 -6.71 22.96 -15.10
C ILE A 226 -7.85 23.16 -16.12
N GLU A 227 -7.68 24.06 -17.08
CA GLU A 227 -8.66 24.30 -18.14
C GLU A 227 -8.82 23.09 -19.07
N LEU A 228 -7.71 22.47 -19.48
CA LEU A 228 -7.74 21.25 -20.28
C LEU A 228 -8.52 20.12 -19.56
N LEU A 229 -8.30 19.94 -18.26
CA LEU A 229 -9.05 18.96 -17.47
C LEU A 229 -10.55 19.33 -17.36
N ARG A 230 -10.89 20.62 -17.26
CA ARG A 230 -12.29 21.07 -17.25
C ARG A 230 -12.99 20.78 -18.58
N GLU A 231 -12.28 20.91 -19.69
CA GLU A 231 -12.80 20.64 -21.04
C GLU A 231 -12.97 19.15 -21.32
N TYR A 232 -12.20 18.28 -20.66
CA TYR A 232 -12.38 16.83 -20.74
C TYR A 232 -13.78 16.42 -20.26
N TYR A 233 -14.67 16.03 -21.18
CA TYR A 233 -16.06 15.67 -20.87
C TYR A 233 -16.45 14.35 -21.55
N PRO A 234 -16.01 13.19 -21.03
CA PRO A 234 -16.25 11.89 -21.65
C PRO A 234 -17.73 11.50 -21.56
N ALA A 235 -18.20 10.65 -22.49
CA ALA A 235 -19.55 10.10 -22.47
C ALA A 235 -19.79 9.13 -21.31
N ASN A 236 -18.74 8.50 -20.78
CA ASN A 236 -18.82 7.60 -19.64
C ASN A 236 -19.07 8.36 -18.32
N ARG A 237 -20.09 7.94 -17.56
CA ARG A 237 -20.50 8.63 -16.32
C ARG A 237 -19.47 8.55 -15.20
N TRP A 238 -18.72 7.45 -15.10
CA TRP A 238 -17.71 7.24 -14.06
C TRP A 238 -16.49 8.10 -14.33
N LEU A 239 -16.05 8.19 -15.57
CA LEU A 239 -14.95 9.08 -15.96
C LEU A 239 -15.30 10.56 -15.69
N ARG A 240 -16.55 10.98 -15.93
CA ARG A 240 -17.02 12.32 -15.54
C ARG A 240 -17.00 12.50 -14.02
N HIS A 241 -17.49 11.50 -13.29
CA HIS A 241 -17.48 11.54 -11.82
C HIS A 241 -16.06 11.69 -11.27
N TYR A 242 -15.08 10.95 -11.79
CA TYR A 242 -13.69 11.08 -11.36
C TYR A 242 -13.07 12.42 -11.74
N ARG A 243 -13.36 12.95 -12.94
CA ARG A 243 -12.96 14.31 -13.30
C ARG A 243 -13.50 15.34 -12.30
N ASP A 244 -14.79 15.25 -12.00
CA ASP A 244 -15.45 16.15 -11.06
C ASP A 244 -14.86 16.02 -9.66
N LEU A 245 -14.50 14.80 -9.23
CA LEU A 245 -13.81 14.55 -7.97
C LEU A 245 -12.43 15.24 -7.92
N ILE A 246 -11.65 15.15 -9.00
CA ILE A 246 -10.33 15.79 -9.12
C ILE A 246 -10.46 17.32 -9.07
N LEU A 247 -11.47 17.89 -9.73
CA LEU A 247 -11.73 19.34 -9.81
C LEU A 247 -12.46 19.90 -8.58
N ASN A 248 -12.95 19.04 -7.68
CA ASN A 248 -13.68 19.48 -6.50
C ASN A 248 -12.71 19.95 -5.41
N ASN A 249 -13.05 21.07 -4.78
CA ASN A 249 -12.35 21.59 -3.60
C ASN A 249 -10.84 21.79 -3.79
N LEU A 250 -10.45 22.41 -4.91
CA LEU A 250 -9.04 22.70 -5.24
C LEU A 250 -8.32 23.60 -4.22
N GLU A 251 -9.05 24.26 -3.32
CA GLU A 251 -8.46 25.03 -2.22
C GLU A 251 -7.84 24.12 -1.15
N GLU A 252 -8.47 22.99 -0.86
CA GLU A 252 -8.02 21.99 0.11
C GLU A 252 -7.17 20.91 -0.57
N PHE A 253 -7.52 20.50 -1.79
CA PHE A 253 -6.75 19.54 -2.60
C PHE A 253 -6.32 20.17 -3.93
N PRO A 254 -5.22 20.96 -3.93
CA PRO A 254 -4.71 21.57 -5.16
C PRO A 254 -4.42 20.52 -6.23
N LEU A 255 -4.56 20.92 -7.49
CA LEU A 255 -4.20 20.07 -8.61
C LEU A 255 -2.68 20.07 -8.78
N TYR A 256 -2.07 18.89 -8.81
CA TYR A 256 -0.65 18.69 -9.05
C TYR A 256 -0.42 17.99 -10.39
N GLN A 257 0.60 18.42 -11.13
CA GLN A 257 1.25 17.65 -12.17
C GLN A 257 2.31 16.75 -11.53
N ILE A 258 2.17 15.44 -11.73
CA ILE A 258 3.16 14.44 -11.36
C ILE A 258 3.89 13.93 -12.60
N SER A 259 5.21 13.91 -12.54
CA SER A 259 6.10 13.35 -13.55
C SER A 259 6.49 11.90 -13.20
N CYS A 260 6.44 11.01 -14.19
CA CYS A 260 6.86 9.61 -14.07
C CYS A 260 7.61 9.16 -15.34
N PRO A 261 8.62 8.29 -15.24
CA PRO A 261 9.21 7.63 -16.40
C PRO A 261 8.14 6.86 -17.19
N ALA A 262 8.10 7.04 -18.50
CA ALA A 262 7.20 6.31 -19.38
C ALA A 262 7.65 4.84 -19.49
N ILE A 263 6.67 3.94 -19.55
CA ILE A 263 6.92 2.52 -19.82
C ILE A 263 6.70 2.31 -21.32
N ILE A 264 7.80 2.35 -22.08
CA ILE A 264 7.81 2.09 -23.52
C ILE A 264 8.17 0.62 -23.73
N VAL A 265 7.22 -0.17 -24.24
CA VAL A 265 7.49 -1.56 -24.65
C VAL A 265 8.35 -1.52 -25.90
N SER A 266 9.63 -1.92 -25.78
CA SER A 266 10.58 -1.75 -26.88
C SER A 266 10.17 -2.54 -28.13
N PRO A 267 10.51 -2.09 -29.35
CA PRO A 267 10.25 -2.86 -30.57
C PRO A 267 10.86 -4.27 -30.54
N PHE A 268 11.97 -4.45 -29.81
CA PHE A 268 12.57 -5.77 -29.58
C PHE A 268 11.68 -6.65 -28.70
N GLU A 269 11.12 -6.11 -27.61
CA GLU A 269 10.13 -6.82 -26.79
C GLU A 269 8.91 -7.20 -27.62
N GLN A 270 8.37 -6.30 -28.44
CA GLN A 270 7.23 -6.60 -29.31
C GLN A 270 7.53 -7.70 -30.33
N MET A 271 8.73 -7.70 -30.92
CA MET A 271 9.15 -8.73 -31.87
C MET A 271 9.43 -10.08 -31.22
N ALA A 272 10.01 -10.09 -30.01
CA ALA A 272 10.19 -11.30 -29.23
C ALA A 272 8.84 -11.89 -28.79
N ARG A 273 7.82 -11.07 -28.46
CA ARG A 273 6.44 -11.52 -28.21
C ARG A 273 5.87 -12.23 -29.43
N ALA A 274 5.91 -11.56 -30.59
CA ALA A 274 5.38 -12.10 -31.83
C ALA A 274 6.08 -13.41 -32.26
N THR A 275 7.37 -13.54 -31.99
CA THR A 275 8.14 -14.75 -32.32
C THR A 275 7.80 -15.92 -31.41
N LEU A 276 7.65 -15.68 -30.09
CA LEU A 276 7.28 -16.73 -29.14
C LEU A 276 5.84 -17.21 -29.34
N ASP A 277 4.90 -16.30 -29.61
CA ASP A 277 3.52 -16.64 -29.97
C ASP A 277 3.45 -17.47 -31.26
N GLN A 278 4.28 -17.14 -32.26
CA GLN A 278 4.35 -17.91 -33.52
C GLN A 278 4.95 -19.30 -33.36
N LEU A 279 5.85 -19.50 -32.39
CA LEU A 279 6.53 -20.78 -32.18
C LEU A 279 5.73 -21.75 -31.30
N GLY A 280 4.62 -21.31 -30.67
CA GLY A 280 3.82 -22.14 -29.77
C GLY A 280 4.63 -22.74 -28.61
N MET A 281 5.76 -22.13 -28.27
CA MET A 281 6.66 -22.60 -27.24
C MET A 281 6.00 -22.42 -25.87
N PRO A 282 5.98 -23.43 -24.98
CA PRO A 282 5.72 -23.19 -23.58
C PRO A 282 6.74 -22.15 -23.11
N SER A 283 6.26 -21.05 -22.55
CA SER A 283 7.11 -20.01 -22.01
C SER A 283 7.95 -20.57 -20.86
N PHE A 284 9.25 -20.73 -21.14
CA PHE A 284 10.33 -21.41 -20.41
C PHE A 284 10.47 -22.92 -20.66
N PRO A 285 11.71 -23.43 -20.86
CA PRO A 285 11.98 -24.86 -20.71
C PRO A 285 11.52 -25.28 -19.30
N ASP A 286 10.94 -26.48 -19.17
CA ASP A 286 11.08 -27.19 -17.90
C ASP A 286 12.57 -27.47 -17.76
N ASP A 287 13.26 -26.60 -17.03
CA ASP A 287 14.65 -26.86 -16.71
C ASP A 287 14.69 -27.93 -15.61
N ASP A 288 14.78 -29.17 -16.09
CA ASP A 288 15.12 -30.40 -15.37
C ASP A 288 16.59 -30.40 -14.91
N SER A 289 17.38 -29.36 -15.21
CA SER A 289 18.75 -29.23 -14.70
C SER A 289 18.71 -28.85 -13.22
N ASP A 290 19.44 -29.61 -12.41
CA ASP A 290 19.72 -29.29 -11.00
C ASP A 290 20.62 -28.05 -10.82
N ASP A 291 20.95 -27.33 -11.90
CA ASP A 291 21.81 -26.17 -11.96
C ASP A 291 21.09 -25.07 -12.76
N ASP A 292 20.31 -24.19 -12.11
CA ASP A 292 20.24 -22.77 -12.50
C ASP A 292 19.52 -21.89 -11.46
N ASP A 293 20.27 -20.88 -11.04
CA ASP A 293 20.01 -19.82 -10.07
C ASP A 293 19.13 -18.70 -10.67
N ASP A 294 18.11 -19.07 -11.45
CA ASP A 294 17.29 -18.09 -12.18
C ASP A 294 16.04 -17.73 -11.36
N GLY A 295 16.24 -16.83 -10.39
CA GLY A 295 15.15 -16.06 -9.77
C GLY A 295 14.36 -15.25 -10.81
N PRO A 296 13.27 -14.55 -10.41
CA PRO A 296 12.55 -13.66 -11.31
C PRO A 296 13.51 -12.79 -12.11
N MET A 297 13.38 -12.83 -13.44
CA MET A 297 14.29 -12.16 -14.35
C MET A 297 14.37 -10.68 -13.99
N GLN A 298 15.54 -10.24 -13.49
CA GLN A 298 15.75 -8.85 -13.13
C GLN A 298 15.86 -8.06 -14.44
N TRP A 299 14.79 -7.38 -14.83
CA TRP A 299 14.78 -6.50 -15.99
C TRP A 299 15.60 -5.24 -15.67
N ASN A 300 16.93 -5.37 -15.69
CA ASN A 300 17.89 -4.27 -15.69
C ASN A 300 17.94 -3.57 -17.06
N ILE A 301 16.82 -3.54 -17.80
CA ILE A 301 16.71 -2.77 -19.03
C ILE A 301 16.56 -1.30 -18.60
N PRO A 302 17.51 -0.42 -18.96
CA PRO A 302 17.39 1.01 -18.69
C PRO A 302 16.15 1.52 -19.41
N TYR A 303 15.26 2.22 -18.68
CA TYR A 303 14.15 2.93 -19.31
C TYR A 303 14.69 3.91 -20.36
N GLU A 304 14.07 3.94 -21.53
CA GLU A 304 14.18 5.10 -22.41
C GLU A 304 13.59 6.31 -21.69
N THR A 305 14.29 7.44 -21.80
CA THR A 305 14.23 8.60 -20.90
C THR A 305 13.05 9.53 -21.15
N GLU A 306 11.93 9.01 -21.65
CA GLU A 306 10.73 9.84 -21.84
C GLU A 306 9.95 9.93 -20.52
N THR A 307 9.64 11.15 -20.11
CA THR A 307 8.81 11.41 -18.93
C THR A 307 7.38 11.68 -19.38
N ARG A 308 6.41 10.99 -18.77
CA ARG A 308 4.99 11.31 -18.87
C ARG A 308 4.54 12.09 -17.64
N THR A 309 3.56 12.98 -17.85
CA THR A 309 3.01 13.82 -16.79
C THR A 309 1.52 13.56 -16.59
N PHE A 310 1.06 13.55 -15.34
CA PHE A 310 -0.32 13.26 -14.98
C PHE A 310 -0.85 14.31 -14.01
N LEU A 311 -2.11 14.73 -14.19
CA LEU A 311 -2.76 15.65 -13.25
C LEU A 311 -3.51 14.85 -12.18
N VAL A 312 -3.17 15.10 -10.92
CA VAL A 312 -3.83 14.50 -9.75
C VAL A 312 -4.38 15.60 -8.84
N GLY A 313 -5.51 15.32 -8.20
CA GLY A 313 -6.08 16.16 -7.15
C GLY A 313 -6.25 15.35 -5.89
N ARG A 314 -7.46 15.38 -5.32
CA ARG A 314 -7.81 14.59 -4.14
C ARG A 314 -7.54 13.08 -4.36
N PRO A 315 -6.86 12.40 -3.41
CA PRO A 315 -6.72 10.94 -3.46
C PRO A 315 -8.07 10.22 -3.53
N THR A 316 -8.15 9.20 -4.37
CA THR A 316 -9.31 8.29 -4.46
C THR A 316 -9.25 7.23 -3.36
N THR A 317 -8.04 6.75 -3.05
CA THR A 317 -7.77 5.85 -1.93
C THR A 317 -6.55 6.37 -1.15
N ASN A 318 -6.58 6.30 0.18
CA ASN A 318 -5.47 6.75 1.02
C ASN A 318 -5.38 5.87 2.27
N ARG A 319 -4.29 5.13 2.42
CA ARG A 319 -3.97 4.45 3.68
C ARG A 319 -3.42 5.50 4.65
N ARG A 320 -4.24 5.90 5.64
CA ARG A 320 -3.91 6.87 6.70
C ARG A 320 -2.90 6.31 7.73
N THR A 321 -1.75 5.86 7.25
CA THR A 321 -0.62 5.35 8.02
C THR A 321 0.62 6.20 7.72
N LEU A 322 1.34 6.63 8.76
CA LEU A 322 2.53 7.48 8.59
C LEU A 322 3.76 6.71 8.10
N VAL A 323 3.92 5.50 8.60
CA VAL A 323 5.03 4.60 8.28
C VAL A 323 4.52 3.35 7.57
N GLY A 324 5.40 2.67 6.86
CA GLY A 324 5.02 1.50 6.09
C GLY A 324 4.94 1.80 4.59
N LYS A 325 4.02 1.10 3.92
CA LYS A 325 3.77 1.27 2.47
C LYS A 325 3.12 2.59 2.13
N CYS A 326 2.27 3.10 3.02
CA CYS A 326 1.62 4.41 2.88
C CYS A 326 0.95 4.64 1.51
N THR A 327 0.36 3.58 0.95
CA THR A 327 -0.19 3.58 -0.40
C THR A 327 -1.31 4.62 -0.55
N THR A 328 -1.16 5.47 -1.56
CA THR A 328 -2.14 6.48 -1.96
C THR A 328 -2.46 6.28 -3.44
N GLY A 329 -3.75 6.18 -3.76
CA GLY A 329 -4.23 5.95 -5.12
C GLY A 329 -5.00 7.16 -5.63
N PHE A 330 -4.73 7.54 -6.87
CA PHE A 330 -5.34 8.66 -7.56
C PHE A 330 -5.93 8.17 -8.88
N VAL A 331 -7.18 8.50 -9.17
CA VAL A 331 -7.55 8.66 -10.58
C VAL A 331 -6.90 9.96 -11.06
N ALA A 332 -6.13 9.86 -12.14
CA ALA A 332 -5.34 10.94 -12.69
C ALA A 332 -5.75 11.20 -14.15
N PHE A 333 -5.54 12.42 -14.62
CA PHE A 333 -5.73 12.76 -16.02
C PHE A 333 -4.39 12.78 -16.74
N ASP A 334 -4.30 12.05 -17.85
CA ASP A 334 -3.18 12.09 -18.79
C ASP A 334 -3.46 13.15 -19.87
N PRO A 335 -2.75 14.30 -19.87
CA PRO A 335 -2.94 15.36 -20.85
C PRO A 335 -2.51 14.99 -22.27
N LEU A 336 -1.60 14.02 -22.43
CA LEU A 336 -1.06 13.64 -23.74
C LEU A 336 -2.09 12.81 -24.52
N ASP A 337 -2.65 11.80 -23.85
CA ASP A 337 -3.64 10.89 -24.45
C ASP A 337 -5.09 11.37 -24.20
N CYS A 338 -5.27 12.49 -23.49
CA CYS A 338 -6.56 13.06 -23.11
C CYS A 338 -7.51 12.02 -22.49
N ARG A 339 -7.00 11.26 -21.52
CA ARG A 339 -7.74 10.16 -20.86
C ARG A 339 -7.52 10.15 -19.36
N MET A 340 -8.35 9.38 -18.66
CA MET A 340 -8.09 9.05 -17.26
C MET A 340 -7.22 7.80 -17.15
N VAL A 341 -6.39 7.78 -16.13
CA VAL A 341 -5.49 6.68 -15.72
C VAL A 341 -5.56 6.55 -14.19
N PHE A 342 -4.96 5.49 -13.63
CA PHE A 342 -4.84 5.34 -12.19
C PHE A 342 -3.36 5.40 -11.77
N LEU A 343 -3.03 6.30 -10.85
CA LEU A 343 -1.70 6.48 -10.29
C LEU A 343 -1.68 5.96 -8.85
N LYS A 344 -0.81 4.99 -8.61
CA LYS A 344 -0.50 4.43 -7.29
C LYS A 344 0.84 4.98 -6.82
N ASP A 345 0.85 5.61 -5.65
CA ASP A 345 2.01 6.21 -4.99
C ASP A 345 2.26 5.45 -3.68
N GLN A 346 3.48 4.89 -3.49
CA GLN A 346 3.77 4.05 -2.33
C GLN A 346 5.26 4.00 -1.95
N TRP A 347 5.53 3.50 -0.75
CA TRP A 347 6.87 3.35 -0.18
C TRP A 347 7.22 1.88 0.04
N ARG A 348 8.08 1.31 -0.80
CA ARG A 348 8.50 -0.09 -0.68
C ARG A 348 9.67 -0.26 0.28
N ASP A 349 9.85 -1.47 0.79
CA ASP A 349 11.08 -1.86 1.49
C ASP A 349 12.25 -1.82 0.49
N GLY A 350 13.30 -1.06 0.82
CA GLY A 350 14.48 -0.93 -0.02
C GLY A 350 15.37 -2.18 -0.08
N ASN A 351 15.19 -3.13 0.84
CA ASN A 351 15.86 -4.43 0.81
C ASN A 351 15.10 -5.46 -0.03
N GLN A 352 13.85 -5.16 -0.43
CA GLN A 352 13.07 -6.06 -1.27
C GLN A 352 13.71 -6.14 -2.66
N MET A 353 14.04 -7.37 -3.08
CA MET A 353 14.77 -7.66 -4.32
C MET A 353 13.92 -7.37 -5.57
N TYR A 354 12.62 -7.70 -5.54
CA TYR A 354 11.69 -7.53 -6.66
C TYR A 354 10.64 -6.47 -6.32
N SER A 355 10.43 -5.52 -7.24
CA SER A 355 9.40 -4.50 -7.11
C SER A 355 8.07 -4.96 -7.72
N GLU A 356 6.96 -4.35 -7.30
CA GLU A 356 5.65 -4.56 -7.95
C GLU A 356 5.70 -4.24 -9.46
N LEU A 357 6.55 -3.30 -9.88
CA LEU A 357 6.80 -2.98 -11.28
C LEU A 357 7.38 -4.16 -12.07
N ASP A 358 8.30 -4.92 -11.47
CA ASP A 358 8.87 -6.11 -12.10
C ASP A 358 7.82 -7.20 -12.30
N VAL A 359 6.91 -7.34 -11.33
CA VAL A 359 5.75 -8.24 -11.44
C VAL A 359 4.84 -7.82 -12.59
N TYR A 360 4.48 -6.53 -12.68
CA TYR A 360 3.68 -6.03 -13.80
C TYR A 360 4.36 -6.20 -15.15
N ARG A 361 5.69 -6.07 -15.24
CA ARG A 361 6.44 -6.33 -16.49
C ARG A 361 6.28 -7.79 -16.94
N GLN A 362 6.43 -8.73 -16.00
CA GLN A 362 6.25 -10.15 -16.27
C GLN A 362 4.79 -10.49 -16.65
N LEU A 363 3.81 -9.86 -15.99
CA LEU A 363 2.39 -10.03 -16.31
C LEU A 363 2.03 -9.42 -17.65
N ALA A 364 2.46 -8.19 -17.95
CA ALA A 364 2.19 -7.52 -19.23
C ALA A 364 2.72 -8.30 -20.44
N TRP A 365 3.74 -9.15 -20.24
CA TRP A 365 4.25 -10.07 -21.25
C TRP A 365 3.32 -11.24 -21.54
N ARG A 366 2.60 -11.77 -20.54
CA ARG A 366 1.94 -13.10 -20.60
C ARG A 366 0.43 -13.08 -20.37
N VAL A 367 -0.05 -12.00 -19.76
CA VAL A 367 -1.42 -11.82 -19.26
C VAL A 367 -1.89 -10.41 -19.65
N PRO A 368 -2.10 -10.15 -20.96
CA PRO A 368 -2.52 -8.83 -21.41
C PRO A 368 -3.96 -8.47 -20.99
N ASP A 369 -4.78 -9.49 -20.73
CA ASP A 369 -6.19 -9.33 -20.35
C ASP A 369 -6.41 -9.57 -18.85
N GLY A 370 -7.31 -8.79 -18.25
CA GLY A 370 -7.73 -8.97 -16.85
C GLY A 370 -6.68 -8.59 -15.79
N VAL A 371 -5.57 -7.96 -16.19
CA VAL A 371 -4.57 -7.34 -15.30
C VAL A 371 -4.37 -5.88 -15.72
N ALA A 372 -4.21 -4.98 -14.74
CA ALA A 372 -3.88 -3.59 -15.00
C ALA A 372 -2.56 -3.46 -15.79
N GLN A 373 -2.56 -2.64 -16.85
CA GLN A 373 -1.43 -2.41 -17.74
C GLN A 373 -0.76 -1.09 -17.37
N LEU A 374 0.54 -1.14 -17.05
CA LEU A 374 1.29 0.05 -16.68
C LEU A 374 1.73 0.85 -17.92
N VAL A 375 1.55 2.16 -17.87
CA VAL A 375 1.94 3.12 -18.92
C VAL A 375 3.08 4.03 -18.51
N ALA A 376 3.28 4.20 -17.20
CA ALA A 376 4.38 4.94 -16.62
C ALA A 376 4.63 4.45 -15.19
N GLY A 377 5.81 4.71 -14.66
CA GLY A 377 6.13 4.35 -13.28
C GLY A 377 7.58 3.92 -13.10
N GLY A 378 7.98 3.84 -11.85
CA GLY A 378 9.35 3.59 -11.45
C GLY A 378 9.62 4.02 -10.03
N GLU A 379 10.86 3.84 -9.61
CA GLU A 379 11.36 4.50 -8.41
C GLU A 379 11.50 5.99 -8.66
N VAL A 380 11.08 6.79 -7.70
CA VAL A 380 11.35 8.23 -7.73
C VAL A 380 12.78 8.42 -7.24
N ALA A 381 13.64 8.96 -8.11
CA ALA A 381 15.08 9.05 -7.86
C ALA A 381 15.38 9.77 -6.54
N HIS A 382 16.35 9.27 -5.78
CA HIS A 382 16.82 9.83 -4.49
C HIS A 382 15.78 9.91 -3.35
N HIS A 383 14.51 9.60 -3.57
CA HIS A 383 13.48 9.55 -2.53
C HIS A 383 13.65 8.31 -1.64
N ARG A 384 14.39 8.49 -0.55
CA ARG A 384 14.66 7.47 0.46
C ARG A 384 14.44 8.01 1.87
N THR A 385 13.84 7.19 2.72
CA THR A 385 13.72 7.54 4.15
C THR A 385 15.10 7.57 4.80
N ARG A 386 15.23 8.34 5.88
CA ARG A 386 16.48 8.49 6.64
C ARG A 386 16.31 8.16 8.13
N SER A 387 15.09 8.15 8.67
CA SER A 387 14.86 7.94 10.11
C SER A 387 15.49 6.67 10.65
N GLN A 388 15.46 5.58 9.88
CA GLN A 388 16.04 4.29 10.29
C GLN A 388 17.55 4.35 10.61
N GLN A 389 18.29 5.30 10.03
CA GLN A 389 19.73 5.50 10.27
C GLN A 389 20.02 5.98 11.70
N PHE A 390 19.01 6.48 12.41
CA PHE A 390 19.11 7.06 13.75
C PHE A 390 18.36 6.22 14.79
N THR A 391 17.86 5.05 14.40
CA THR A 391 17.23 4.08 15.32
C THR A 391 18.29 3.10 15.84
N ASP A 392 18.18 2.67 17.08
CA ASP A 392 19.03 1.59 17.63
C ASP A 392 18.72 0.20 17.03
N SER A 393 17.67 0.11 16.20
CA SER A 393 17.24 -1.14 15.57
C SER A 393 17.89 -1.31 14.20
N TRP A 394 18.88 -2.20 14.12
CA TRP A 394 19.47 -2.67 12.85
C TRP A 394 18.48 -3.37 11.90
N LYS A 395 17.18 -3.37 12.21
CA LYS A 395 16.13 -4.15 11.54
C LYS A 395 15.18 -3.31 10.68
N SER A 396 15.18 -1.99 10.81
CA SER A 396 14.26 -1.14 10.05
C SER A 396 14.89 -0.79 8.69
N PRO A 397 14.40 -1.34 7.56
CA PRO A 397 14.97 -1.05 6.26
C PRO A 397 14.68 0.40 5.84
N SER A 398 15.54 0.97 5.00
CA SER A 398 15.19 2.20 4.29
C SER A 398 14.02 1.94 3.36
N ARG A 399 13.11 2.90 3.23
CA ARG A 399 12.02 2.82 2.27
C ARG A 399 12.31 3.66 1.03
N VAL A 400 11.88 3.16 -0.11
CA VAL A 400 12.05 3.79 -1.43
C VAL A 400 10.68 4.17 -1.97
N HIS A 401 10.56 5.42 -2.41
CA HIS A 401 9.33 5.92 -3.02
C HIS A 401 9.21 5.40 -4.45
N ILE A 402 8.07 4.78 -4.78
CA ILE A 402 7.76 4.30 -6.12
C ILE A 402 6.37 4.80 -6.56
N ARG A 403 6.21 4.98 -7.87
CA ARG A 403 4.93 5.29 -8.50
C ARG A 403 4.65 4.30 -9.63
N LEU A 404 3.39 3.88 -9.75
CA LEU A 404 2.92 3.03 -10.82
C LEU A 404 1.67 3.66 -11.42
N VAL A 405 1.65 3.86 -12.74
CA VAL A 405 0.51 4.44 -13.45
C VAL A 405 -0.05 3.39 -14.39
N SER A 406 -1.29 2.96 -14.14
CA SER A 406 -2.00 2.02 -14.99
C SER A 406 -2.98 2.73 -15.92
N GLN A 407 -3.11 2.22 -17.14
CA GLN A 407 -4.06 2.72 -18.14
C GLN A 407 -5.52 2.58 -17.68
N GLN A 408 -5.84 1.45 -17.05
CA GLN A 408 -7.18 1.12 -16.59
C GLN A 408 -7.56 1.97 -15.38
N VAL A 409 -8.78 2.48 -15.42
CA VAL A 409 -9.47 3.10 -14.27
C VAL A 409 -10.55 2.14 -13.83
N GLY A 410 -10.50 1.74 -12.56
CA GLY A 410 -11.44 0.78 -11.99
C GLY A 410 -12.51 1.44 -11.12
N ARG A 411 -13.72 0.90 -11.15
CA ARG A 411 -14.75 1.11 -10.13
C ARG A 411 -14.86 -0.13 -9.22
N PRO A 412 -15.29 0.02 -7.96
CA PRO A 412 -15.40 -1.11 -7.03
C PRO A 412 -16.27 -2.24 -7.59
N ILE A 413 -15.88 -3.49 -7.35
CA ILE A 413 -16.61 -4.68 -7.81
C ILE A 413 -18.06 -4.73 -7.29
N GLU A 414 -18.29 -4.17 -6.11
CA GLU A 414 -19.59 -4.02 -5.47
C GLU A 414 -20.58 -3.16 -6.26
N SER A 415 -20.10 -2.35 -7.20
CA SER A 415 -20.94 -1.50 -8.05
C SER A 415 -21.61 -2.25 -9.21
N ALA A 416 -21.44 -3.58 -9.27
CA ALA A 416 -22.10 -4.43 -10.26
C ALA A 416 -23.63 -4.29 -10.20
N GLU A 417 -24.27 -4.28 -11.37
CA GLU A 417 -25.70 -3.95 -11.51
C GLU A 417 -26.62 -5.11 -11.14
N SER A 418 -26.09 -6.33 -11.08
CA SER A 418 -26.83 -7.56 -10.80
C SER A 418 -25.89 -8.68 -10.36
N GLY A 419 -26.43 -9.72 -9.71
CA GLY A 419 -25.68 -10.93 -9.36
C GLY A 419 -25.00 -11.57 -10.57
N ARG A 420 -25.65 -11.59 -11.74
CA ARG A 420 -25.06 -12.09 -13.00
C ARG A 420 -23.82 -11.28 -13.43
N LYS A 421 -23.89 -9.95 -13.36
CA LYS A 421 -22.76 -9.07 -13.70
C LYS A 421 -21.62 -9.20 -12.69
N LEU A 422 -21.94 -9.33 -11.40
CA LEU A 422 -20.95 -9.61 -10.36
C LEU A 422 -20.16 -10.89 -10.67
N LEU A 423 -20.84 -12.01 -10.94
CA LEU A 423 -20.17 -13.27 -11.27
C LEU A 423 -19.34 -13.17 -12.56
N PHE A 424 -19.82 -12.43 -13.56
CA PHE A 424 -19.07 -12.18 -14.79
C PHE A 424 -17.74 -11.46 -14.52
N TYR A 425 -17.76 -10.35 -13.76
CA TYR A 425 -16.55 -9.61 -13.41
C TYR A 425 -15.57 -10.45 -12.58
N ILE A 426 -16.09 -11.19 -11.60
CA ILE A 426 -15.27 -12.11 -10.79
C ILE A 426 -14.61 -13.17 -11.66
N THR A 427 -15.30 -13.65 -12.70
CA THR A 427 -14.72 -14.65 -13.59
C THR A 427 -13.66 -14.09 -14.50
N CYS A 428 -13.80 -12.84 -14.94
CA CYS A 428 -12.71 -12.15 -15.65
C CYS A 428 -11.45 -12.08 -14.78
N ALA A 429 -11.60 -11.79 -13.49
CA ALA A 429 -10.49 -11.79 -12.53
C ALA A 429 -9.96 -13.19 -12.24
N LEU A 430 -10.81 -14.22 -12.18
CA LEU A 430 -10.39 -15.61 -12.00
C LEU A 430 -9.60 -16.13 -13.21
N ASP A 431 -10.01 -15.76 -14.43
CA ASP A 431 -9.29 -16.05 -15.67
C ASP A 431 -7.90 -15.40 -15.62
N ALA A 432 -7.82 -14.11 -15.27
CA ALA A 432 -6.55 -13.39 -15.13
C ALA A 432 -5.63 -13.99 -14.06
N HIS A 433 -6.21 -14.39 -12.91
CA HIS A 433 -5.49 -15.08 -11.85
C HIS A 433 -4.92 -16.42 -12.34
N SER A 434 -5.69 -17.16 -13.15
CA SER A 434 -5.22 -18.43 -13.73
C SER A 434 -4.10 -18.22 -14.72
N ASP A 435 -4.23 -17.25 -15.61
CA ASP A 435 -3.20 -16.90 -16.58
C ASP A 435 -1.91 -16.42 -15.89
N ALA A 436 -2.02 -15.62 -14.83
CA ALA A 436 -0.87 -15.20 -14.02
C ALA A 436 -0.13 -16.42 -13.41
N TRP A 437 -0.88 -17.39 -12.88
CA TRP A 437 -0.29 -18.59 -12.31
C TRP A 437 0.33 -19.52 -13.37
N LEU A 438 -0.44 -19.84 -14.41
CA LEU A 438 -0.08 -20.85 -15.42
C LEU A 438 0.97 -20.33 -16.40
N LYS A 439 0.83 -19.08 -16.85
CA LYS A 439 1.70 -18.49 -17.89
C LYS A 439 2.85 -17.72 -17.26
N ALA A 440 2.59 -16.97 -16.18
CA ALA A 440 3.57 -16.08 -15.58
C ALA A 440 4.23 -16.62 -14.29
N ARG A 441 3.76 -17.76 -13.74
CA ARG A 441 4.26 -18.34 -12.48
C ARG A 441 4.14 -17.39 -11.28
N ILE A 442 3.16 -16.48 -11.33
CA ILE A 442 2.90 -15.49 -10.28
C ILE A 442 1.57 -15.83 -9.61
N LEU A 443 1.60 -15.98 -8.29
CA LEU A 443 0.42 -16.08 -7.43
C LEU A 443 0.10 -14.70 -6.85
N HIS A 444 -1.17 -14.29 -6.86
CA HIS A 444 -1.56 -12.95 -6.41
C HIS A 444 -1.44 -12.79 -4.89
N HIS A 445 -1.90 -13.79 -4.13
CA HIS A 445 -1.83 -13.87 -2.67
C HIS A 445 -2.62 -12.79 -1.89
N ASP A 446 -3.48 -12.01 -2.56
CA ASP A 446 -4.28 -10.94 -1.94
C ASP A 446 -5.63 -10.72 -2.61
N ILE A 447 -6.34 -11.79 -2.94
CA ILE A 447 -7.68 -11.68 -3.52
C ILE A 447 -8.62 -11.01 -2.51
N SER A 448 -9.19 -9.87 -2.87
CA SER A 448 -10.08 -9.06 -2.04
C SER A 448 -11.01 -8.19 -2.88
N ASP A 449 -12.01 -7.58 -2.24
CA ASP A 449 -12.95 -6.61 -2.84
C ASP A 449 -12.24 -5.33 -3.32
N GLY A 450 -11.13 -4.96 -2.68
CA GLY A 450 -10.29 -3.83 -3.08
C GLY A 450 -9.35 -4.11 -4.26
N ASN A 451 -9.07 -5.39 -4.53
CA ASN A 451 -8.08 -5.83 -5.52
C ASN A 451 -8.70 -6.43 -6.80
N ILE A 452 -10.04 -6.52 -6.85
CA ILE A 452 -10.79 -6.81 -8.06
C ILE A 452 -11.61 -5.58 -8.41
N LEU A 453 -11.36 -5.00 -9.58
CA LEU A 453 -12.04 -3.80 -10.05
C LEU A 453 -12.77 -4.06 -11.36
N ILE A 454 -13.79 -3.25 -11.64
CA ILE A 454 -14.49 -3.23 -12.93
C ILE A 454 -13.87 -2.11 -13.76
N ASP A 455 -13.34 -2.44 -14.94
CA ASP A 455 -12.84 -1.46 -15.90
C ASP A 455 -14.02 -0.58 -16.37
N VAL A 456 -13.94 0.73 -16.13
CA VAL A 456 -15.04 1.65 -16.43
C VAL A 456 -15.27 1.85 -17.91
N GLU A 457 -14.28 1.58 -18.76
CA GLU A 457 -14.37 1.75 -20.21
C GLU A 457 -14.81 0.43 -20.88
N LYS A 458 -14.16 -0.68 -20.51
CA LYS A 458 -14.40 -1.98 -21.13
C LYS A 458 -15.57 -2.74 -20.49
N GLU A 459 -15.90 -2.46 -19.23
CA GLU A 459 -16.89 -3.19 -18.44
C GLU A 459 -16.54 -4.69 -18.31
N TYR A 460 -15.32 -4.97 -17.89
CA TYR A 460 -14.81 -6.30 -17.49
C TYR A 460 -14.13 -6.22 -16.12
N GLY A 461 -14.03 -7.35 -15.41
CA GLY A 461 -13.27 -7.43 -14.17
C GLY A 461 -11.77 -7.56 -14.43
N PHE A 462 -10.94 -6.95 -13.58
CA PHE A 462 -9.48 -7.09 -13.63
C PHE A 462 -8.86 -7.07 -12.23
N LEU A 463 -7.67 -7.65 -12.12
CA LEU A 463 -6.85 -7.67 -10.90
C LEU A 463 -5.86 -6.51 -10.86
N ASN A 464 -5.70 -5.92 -9.69
CA ASN A 464 -4.67 -4.94 -9.36
C ASN A 464 -4.02 -5.26 -8.02
N ASP A 465 -3.02 -4.45 -7.63
CA ASP A 465 -2.25 -4.58 -6.38
C ASP A 465 -1.48 -5.91 -6.23
N TRP A 466 -0.43 -6.06 -7.03
CA TRP A 466 0.43 -7.25 -7.05
C TRP A 466 1.61 -7.14 -6.07
N ASP A 467 1.58 -6.19 -5.14
CA ASP A 467 2.71 -5.81 -4.28
C ASP A 467 3.07 -6.86 -3.20
N ILE A 468 2.20 -7.84 -2.96
CA ILE A 468 2.51 -8.99 -2.09
C ILE A 468 2.48 -10.34 -2.82
N SER A 469 2.42 -10.28 -4.15
CA SER A 469 2.44 -11.47 -5.00
C SER A 469 3.69 -12.32 -4.76
N LYS A 470 3.60 -13.59 -5.15
CA LYS A 470 4.68 -14.57 -4.99
C LYS A 470 4.97 -15.23 -6.31
N HIS A 471 6.23 -15.16 -6.74
CA HIS A 471 6.70 -15.99 -7.82
C HIS A 471 6.78 -17.45 -7.33
N SER A 472 6.53 -18.43 -8.21
CA SER A 472 6.54 -19.84 -7.82
C SER A 472 7.87 -20.30 -7.21
N THR A 473 8.99 -19.68 -7.59
CA THR A 473 10.32 -19.95 -7.01
C THR A 473 10.48 -19.42 -5.58
N ASP A 474 9.78 -18.33 -5.22
CA ASP A 474 9.74 -17.77 -3.87
C ASP A 474 8.84 -18.59 -2.94
N ILE A 475 7.84 -19.28 -3.50
CA ILE A 475 7.04 -20.30 -2.81
C ILE A 475 7.90 -21.57 -2.72
N LYS A 476 9.07 -21.45 -2.07
CA LYS A 476 10.05 -22.51 -1.89
C LYS A 476 9.39 -23.75 -1.32
N TRP A 477 9.27 -24.81 -2.12
CA TRP A 477 9.19 -26.22 -1.69
C TRP A 477 8.20 -26.56 -0.57
N LYS A 478 7.03 -25.92 -0.51
CA LYS A 478 6.07 -26.04 0.61
C LYS A 478 6.71 -25.72 1.98
N ALA A 479 7.57 -24.71 2.03
CA ALA A 479 8.13 -24.21 3.27
C ALA A 479 7.01 -23.68 4.17
N GLU A 480 7.10 -24.04 5.44
CA GLU A 480 6.22 -23.50 6.47
C GLU A 480 6.34 -21.98 6.49
N ARG A 481 5.21 -21.30 6.39
CA ARG A 481 5.21 -19.83 6.49
C ARG A 481 5.41 -19.41 7.96
N SER A 482 6.03 -18.25 8.15
CA SER A 482 6.22 -17.65 9.47
C SER A 482 4.92 -17.12 10.06
N ASP A 483 4.10 -16.46 9.24
CA ASP A 483 2.85 -15.79 9.60
C ASP A 483 1.87 -15.79 8.43
N PHE A 484 0.60 -15.42 8.69
CA PHE A 484 -0.36 -15.10 7.65
C PHE A 484 -0.01 -13.75 6.99
N TYR A 485 -0.02 -13.72 5.66
CA TYR A 485 0.15 -12.56 4.80
C TYR A 485 -1.03 -12.51 3.82
N GLY A 486 -1.52 -11.30 3.51
CA GLY A 486 -2.75 -11.06 2.72
C GLY A 486 -3.91 -10.51 3.55
N THR A 487 -5.07 -10.38 2.90
CA THR A 487 -6.30 -9.88 3.53
C THR A 487 -6.99 -10.97 4.36
N TRP A 488 -6.94 -10.84 5.69
CA TRP A 488 -7.45 -11.84 6.65
C TRP A 488 -8.89 -12.31 6.35
N ALA A 489 -9.76 -11.34 6.00
CA ALA A 489 -11.16 -11.58 5.67
C ALA A 489 -11.34 -12.67 4.60
N PHE A 490 -10.49 -12.73 3.59
CA PHE A 490 -10.66 -13.64 2.45
C PHE A 490 -9.76 -14.88 2.51
N GLY A 491 -8.86 -14.98 3.48
CA GLY A 491 -7.99 -16.15 3.65
C GLY A 491 -8.77 -17.46 3.77
N SER A 492 -8.24 -18.53 3.17
CA SER A 492 -8.83 -19.87 3.21
C SER A 492 -8.97 -20.39 4.65
N ALA A 493 -9.96 -21.24 4.93
CA ALA A 493 -10.20 -21.72 6.28
C ALA A 493 -8.98 -22.48 6.86
N LEU A 494 -8.27 -23.27 6.02
CA LEU A 494 -7.03 -23.93 6.46
C LEU A 494 -5.88 -22.94 6.63
N ALA A 495 -5.71 -21.95 5.77
CA ALA A 495 -4.69 -20.93 5.97
C ALA A 495 -4.93 -20.19 7.30
N LEU A 496 -6.17 -19.88 7.68
CA LEU A 496 -6.44 -19.19 8.94
C LEU A 496 -6.28 -20.08 10.19
N GLN A 497 -6.55 -21.38 10.09
CA GLN A 497 -6.43 -22.30 11.24
C GLN A 497 -5.03 -22.86 11.43
N TYR A 498 -4.26 -22.98 10.35
CA TYR A 498 -2.92 -23.57 10.33
C TYR A 498 -1.91 -22.47 10.00
N PRO A 499 -1.41 -21.71 11.00
CA PRO A 499 -0.60 -20.52 10.78
C PRO A 499 0.72 -20.80 10.04
N ARG A 500 1.20 -22.05 10.01
CA ARG A 500 2.39 -22.47 9.24
C ARG A 500 2.08 -23.13 7.90
N LYS A 501 0.82 -23.26 7.50
CA LYS A 501 0.43 -23.87 6.22
C LYS A 501 1.19 -23.18 5.07
N PRO A 502 1.86 -23.93 4.18
CA PRO A 502 2.45 -23.37 2.98
C PRO A 502 1.42 -22.68 2.09
N ILE A 503 1.88 -21.66 1.38
CA ILE A 503 1.05 -20.90 0.43
C ILE A 503 0.76 -21.80 -0.78
N GLU A 504 -0.51 -21.91 -1.16
CA GLU A 504 -0.97 -22.70 -2.30
C GLU A 504 -1.92 -21.88 -3.17
N VAL A 505 -2.00 -22.20 -4.48
CA VAL A 505 -2.90 -21.51 -5.42
C VAL A 505 -4.37 -21.69 -5.04
N GLU A 506 -4.69 -22.82 -4.43
CA GLU A 506 -6.04 -23.13 -3.96
C GLU A 506 -6.50 -22.20 -2.82
N ASP A 507 -5.57 -21.58 -2.07
CA ASP A 507 -5.92 -20.58 -1.06
C ASP A 507 -6.51 -19.31 -1.71
N ASP A 508 -5.95 -18.85 -2.84
CA ASP A 508 -6.48 -17.72 -3.62
C ASP A 508 -7.81 -18.10 -4.29
N ILE A 509 -7.96 -19.34 -4.77
CA ILE A 509 -9.21 -19.82 -5.38
C ILE A 509 -10.35 -19.86 -4.33
N GLU A 510 -10.07 -20.32 -3.10
CA GLU A 510 -11.06 -20.26 -2.02
C GLU A 510 -11.43 -18.81 -1.67
N ALA A 511 -10.47 -17.88 -1.72
CA ALA A 511 -10.70 -16.47 -1.43
C ALA A 511 -11.73 -15.83 -2.38
N PHE A 512 -11.78 -16.22 -3.67
CA PHE A 512 -12.84 -15.78 -4.59
C PHE A 512 -14.25 -16.18 -4.11
N ILE A 513 -14.41 -17.37 -3.51
CA ILE A 513 -15.70 -17.82 -3.00
C ILE A 513 -16.09 -17.01 -1.75
N TRP A 514 -15.14 -16.78 -0.83
CA TRP A 514 -15.39 -15.95 0.36
C TRP A 514 -15.67 -14.50 0.03
N LEU A 515 -15.05 -13.95 -1.02
CA LEU A 515 -15.37 -12.63 -1.54
C LEU A 515 -16.82 -12.53 -2.00
N ILE A 516 -17.33 -13.53 -2.74
CA ILE A 516 -18.75 -13.55 -3.15
C ILE A 516 -19.67 -13.57 -1.93
N VAL A 517 -19.35 -14.40 -0.92
CA VAL A 517 -20.11 -14.44 0.35
C VAL A 517 -20.12 -13.07 1.03
N TYR A 518 -18.97 -12.39 1.09
CA TYR A 518 -18.85 -11.06 1.68
C TYR A 518 -19.74 -10.03 0.95
N ILE A 519 -19.66 -9.98 -0.37
CA ILE A 519 -20.48 -9.06 -1.18
C ILE A 519 -21.97 -9.36 -1.01
N VAL A 520 -22.38 -10.63 -0.91
CA VAL A 520 -23.78 -10.99 -0.62
C VAL A 520 -24.23 -10.38 0.70
N LEU A 521 -23.46 -10.56 1.77
CA LEU A 521 -23.79 -10.07 3.11
C LEU A 521 -23.82 -8.54 3.20
N GLU A 522 -22.99 -7.85 2.42
CA GLU A 522 -22.89 -6.38 2.48
C GLU A 522 -23.86 -5.66 1.55
N ARG A 523 -24.19 -6.27 0.40
CA ARG A 523 -24.79 -5.53 -0.74
C ARG A 523 -26.02 -6.18 -1.36
N MET A 524 -26.29 -7.46 -1.11
CA MET A 524 -27.39 -8.18 -1.78
C MET A 524 -28.56 -8.44 -0.84
N ASP A 525 -29.77 -8.57 -1.40
CA ASP A 525 -30.98 -8.77 -0.60
C ASP A 525 -31.07 -10.21 -0.05
N HIS A 526 -31.02 -10.31 1.28
CA HIS A 526 -31.02 -11.57 2.01
C HIS A 526 -31.94 -11.51 3.24
N GLY A 527 -32.20 -12.69 3.83
CA GLY A 527 -33.17 -12.81 4.94
C GLY A 527 -32.67 -12.40 6.34
N LEU A 528 -31.40 -12.02 6.50
CA LEU A 528 -30.83 -11.66 7.81
C LEU A 528 -31.25 -10.26 8.27
N SER A 529 -31.42 -10.09 9.59
CA SER A 529 -31.50 -8.77 10.21
C SER A 529 -30.14 -8.05 10.14
N THR A 530 -30.13 -6.73 10.32
CA THR A 530 -28.86 -5.95 10.34
C THR A 530 -27.93 -6.44 11.45
N GLU A 531 -28.48 -6.67 12.66
CA GLU A 531 -27.70 -7.13 13.80
C GLU A 531 -27.11 -8.54 13.58
N ASP A 532 -27.90 -9.45 13.01
CA ASP A 532 -27.42 -10.80 12.70
C ASP A 532 -26.38 -10.80 11.58
N ARG A 533 -26.58 -9.95 10.56
CA ARG A 533 -25.62 -9.76 9.46
C ARG A 533 -24.31 -9.23 9.99
N ASP A 534 -24.31 -8.15 10.78
CA ASP A 534 -23.10 -7.54 11.34
C ASP A 534 -22.35 -8.53 12.22
N ALA A 535 -23.07 -9.27 13.09
CA ALA A 535 -22.46 -10.28 13.94
C ALA A 535 -21.90 -11.47 13.15
N LEU A 536 -22.53 -11.84 12.03
CA LEU A 536 -22.05 -12.91 11.15
C LEU A 536 -20.81 -12.47 10.37
N VAL A 537 -20.82 -11.24 9.82
CA VAL A 537 -19.68 -10.65 9.11
C VAL A 537 -18.46 -10.58 10.04
N ASP A 538 -18.64 -10.05 11.26
CA ASP A 538 -17.56 -9.99 12.25
C ASP A 538 -16.95 -11.37 12.52
N LYS A 539 -17.80 -12.36 12.83
CA LYS A 539 -17.36 -13.73 13.13
C LYS A 539 -16.70 -14.46 11.97
N LEU A 540 -17.15 -14.23 10.73
CA LEU A 540 -16.59 -14.90 9.55
C LEU A 540 -15.29 -14.26 9.06
N PHE A 541 -15.22 -12.92 9.08
CA PHE A 541 -14.21 -12.17 8.33
C PHE A 541 -13.20 -11.42 9.21
N TYR A 542 -13.49 -11.15 10.49
CA TYR A 542 -12.63 -10.28 11.31
C TYR A 542 -12.19 -10.89 12.65
N VAL A 543 -12.97 -11.82 13.21
CA VAL A 543 -12.60 -12.52 14.44
C VAL A 543 -11.34 -13.37 14.25
N HIS A 544 -10.36 -13.15 15.13
CA HIS A 544 -9.14 -13.94 15.25
C HIS A 544 -8.67 -13.96 16.70
N LYS A 545 -7.85 -14.95 17.03
CA LYS A 545 -7.14 -15.08 18.32
C LYS A 545 -5.65 -15.28 18.04
N HIS A 546 -4.83 -15.18 19.08
CA HIS A 546 -3.40 -15.43 18.96
C HIS A 546 -3.04 -16.77 19.59
N ASP A 547 -2.18 -17.54 18.92
CA ASP A 547 -1.62 -18.78 19.48
C ASP A 547 -0.52 -18.50 20.51
N GLU A 548 0.04 -19.56 21.13
CA GLU A 548 1.10 -19.44 22.14
C GLU A 548 2.37 -18.72 21.62
N SER A 549 2.57 -18.69 20.30
CA SER A 549 3.68 -17.99 19.65
C SER A 549 3.32 -16.56 19.23
N GLY A 550 2.10 -16.08 19.56
CA GLY A 550 1.63 -14.75 19.20
C GLY A 550 1.16 -14.62 17.74
N ARG A 551 0.86 -15.73 17.04
CA ARG A 551 0.40 -15.69 15.64
C ARG A 551 -1.11 -15.72 15.56
N ALA A 552 -1.67 -14.92 14.65
CA ALA A 552 -3.11 -14.88 14.45
C ALA A 552 -3.62 -16.21 13.87
N ILE A 553 -4.67 -16.75 14.49
CA ILE A 553 -5.40 -17.94 14.07
C ILE A 553 -6.92 -17.67 14.13
N GLY A 554 -7.69 -18.28 13.24
CA GLY A 554 -9.15 -18.13 13.19
C GLY A 554 -9.77 -18.99 12.08
N GLY A 555 -10.90 -18.55 11.52
CA GLY A 555 -11.56 -19.26 10.42
C GLY A 555 -12.31 -20.54 10.84
N GLU A 556 -12.62 -20.70 12.14
CA GLU A 556 -13.38 -21.85 12.64
C GLU A 556 -14.80 -21.89 12.05
N LEU A 557 -15.48 -20.74 12.01
CA LEU A 557 -16.83 -20.65 11.47
C LEU A 557 -16.84 -20.86 9.94
N LYS A 558 -15.80 -20.42 9.23
CA LYS A 558 -15.61 -20.73 7.80
C LYS A 558 -15.57 -22.23 7.55
N LEU A 559 -14.75 -22.95 8.33
CA LEU A 559 -14.64 -24.40 8.23
C LEU A 559 -15.95 -25.12 8.58
N GLU A 560 -16.71 -24.61 9.55
CA GLU A 560 -18.02 -25.15 9.92
C GLU A 560 -19.00 -25.12 8.73
N TYR A 561 -19.14 -23.98 8.06
CA TYR A 561 -20.00 -23.87 6.87
C TYR A 561 -19.51 -24.71 5.71
N ILE A 562 -18.19 -24.74 5.47
CA ILE A 562 -17.58 -25.62 4.46
C ILE A 562 -17.93 -27.08 4.73
N LYS A 563 -17.80 -27.55 5.98
CA LYS A 563 -18.10 -28.95 6.35
C LYS A 563 -19.59 -29.30 6.21
N ARG A 564 -20.49 -28.33 6.42
CA ARG A 564 -21.92 -28.50 6.14
C ARG A 564 -22.21 -28.60 4.64
N GLY A 565 -21.41 -27.94 3.82
CA GLY A 565 -21.65 -27.81 2.38
C GLY A 565 -22.79 -26.86 2.06
N GLU A 566 -23.06 -25.90 2.94
CA GLU A 566 -24.12 -24.90 2.82
C GLU A 566 -23.53 -23.50 3.04
N PRO A 567 -23.89 -22.50 2.21
CA PRO A 567 -23.41 -21.14 2.37
C PRO A 567 -23.97 -20.49 3.66
N PRO A 568 -23.24 -19.53 4.25
CA PRO A 568 -23.65 -18.89 5.50
C PRO A 568 -24.85 -17.95 5.38
N VAL A 569 -25.27 -17.65 4.16
CA VAL A 569 -26.38 -16.73 3.85
C VAL A 569 -27.17 -17.26 2.66
N GLN A 570 -28.48 -17.04 2.69
CA GLN A 570 -29.40 -17.34 1.60
C GLN A 570 -29.99 -16.03 1.07
N LEU A 571 -29.89 -15.83 -0.25
CA LEU A 571 -30.55 -14.73 -0.94
C LEU A 571 -32.07 -14.96 -0.93
N LYS A 572 -32.85 -13.88 -0.98
CA LYS A 572 -34.32 -14.00 -1.06
C LYS A 572 -34.78 -14.66 -2.35
N ASP A 573 -34.09 -14.37 -3.46
CA ASP A 573 -34.29 -15.09 -4.72
C ASP A 573 -33.31 -16.27 -4.82
N ALA A 574 -33.82 -17.47 -4.57
CA ALA A 574 -33.03 -18.70 -4.67
C ALA A 574 -32.61 -19.05 -6.11
N GLN A 575 -33.20 -18.40 -7.12
CA GLN A 575 -32.84 -18.56 -8.53
C GLN A 575 -31.82 -17.51 -9.01
N ASP A 576 -31.44 -16.56 -8.15
CA ASP A 576 -30.35 -15.64 -8.48
C ASP A 576 -29.07 -16.45 -8.79
N PRO A 577 -28.34 -16.14 -9.88
CA PRO A 577 -27.10 -16.82 -10.23
C PRO A 577 -26.10 -16.93 -9.08
N VAL A 578 -26.00 -15.92 -8.21
CA VAL A 578 -25.12 -15.94 -7.05
C VAL A 578 -25.55 -16.99 -6.03
N ALA A 579 -26.86 -17.14 -5.78
CA ALA A 579 -27.39 -18.17 -4.89
C ALA A 579 -27.11 -19.58 -5.42
N VAL A 580 -27.32 -19.80 -6.73
CA VAL A 580 -27.03 -21.07 -7.40
C VAL A 580 -25.54 -21.40 -7.34
N PHE A 581 -24.68 -20.42 -7.63
CA PHE A 581 -23.23 -20.58 -7.55
C PHE A 581 -22.79 -20.96 -6.13
N LEU A 582 -23.20 -20.20 -5.11
CA LEU A 582 -22.77 -20.45 -3.73
C LEU A 582 -23.22 -21.83 -3.23
N ALA A 583 -24.43 -22.26 -3.58
CA ALA A 583 -24.93 -23.58 -3.20
C ALA A 583 -24.06 -24.71 -3.76
N ASP A 584 -23.58 -24.59 -4.99
CA ASP A 584 -22.71 -25.61 -5.59
C ASP A 584 -21.24 -25.46 -5.18
N ALA A 585 -20.76 -24.23 -4.98
CA ALA A 585 -19.41 -23.95 -4.50
C ALA A 585 -19.18 -24.54 -3.09
N PHE A 586 -20.16 -24.42 -2.18
CA PHE A 586 -20.03 -25.00 -0.84
C PHE A 586 -20.09 -26.54 -0.85
N LYS A 587 -20.82 -27.17 -1.77
CA LYS A 587 -20.74 -28.63 -1.98
C LYS A 587 -19.35 -29.05 -2.47
N LEU A 588 -18.78 -28.32 -3.43
CA LEU A 588 -17.41 -28.54 -3.90
C LEU A 588 -16.41 -28.41 -2.75
N LEU A 589 -16.48 -27.32 -1.97
CA LEU A 589 -15.60 -27.10 -0.82
C LEU A 589 -15.74 -28.22 0.21
N ARG A 590 -16.96 -28.65 0.55
CA ARG A 590 -17.18 -29.80 1.45
C ARG A 590 -16.46 -31.04 0.95
N ASP A 591 -16.61 -31.37 -0.33
CA ASP A 591 -16.06 -32.58 -0.92
C ASP A 591 -14.52 -32.53 -1.02
N VAL A 592 -13.94 -31.33 -1.23
CA VAL A 592 -12.49 -31.09 -1.15
C VAL A 592 -11.98 -31.23 0.28
N TYR A 593 -12.61 -30.54 1.24
CA TYR A 593 -12.20 -30.55 2.65
C TYR A 593 -12.40 -31.91 3.34
N ALA A 594 -13.29 -32.76 2.80
CA ALA A 594 -13.46 -34.14 3.25
C ALA A 594 -12.27 -35.05 2.90
N LYS A 595 -11.44 -34.66 1.92
CA LYS A 595 -10.23 -35.42 1.50
C LYS A 595 -8.97 -35.04 2.27
N VAL A 596 -9.02 -33.96 3.06
CA VAL A 596 -7.87 -33.44 3.81
C VAL A 596 -7.46 -34.43 4.91
N ASP A 597 -6.20 -34.82 4.92
CA ASP A 597 -5.60 -35.56 6.05
C ASP A 597 -5.22 -34.57 7.16
N TYR A 598 -6.17 -34.31 8.06
CA TYR A 598 -6.00 -33.40 9.20
C TYR A 598 -4.88 -33.85 10.14
N THR A 599 -4.60 -35.14 10.24
CA THR A 599 -3.51 -35.67 11.06
C THR A 599 -2.16 -35.29 10.45
N ALA A 600 -2.03 -35.40 9.13
CA ALA A 600 -0.79 -35.05 8.43
C ALA A 600 -0.45 -33.56 8.52
N ILE A 601 -1.46 -32.66 8.53
CA ILE A 601 -1.24 -31.20 8.55
C ILE A 601 -1.19 -30.59 9.96
N GLU A 602 -1.44 -31.38 11.01
CA GLU A 602 -1.54 -30.88 12.41
C GLU A 602 -0.26 -30.21 12.92
N HIS A 603 0.90 -30.62 12.38
CA HIS A 603 2.19 -30.01 12.69
C HIS A 603 2.24 -28.51 12.29
N TRP A 604 1.48 -28.07 11.29
CA TRP A 604 1.39 -26.66 10.93
C TRP A 604 0.63 -25.82 11.95
N ARG A 605 -0.23 -26.45 12.77
CA ARG A 605 -0.93 -25.81 13.88
C ARG A 605 -0.06 -25.76 15.13
N THR A 606 0.52 -26.90 15.50
CA THR A 606 1.23 -27.07 16.79
C THR A 606 2.70 -26.67 16.75
N GLY A 607 3.32 -26.65 15.56
CA GLY A 607 4.77 -26.49 15.39
C GLY A 607 5.59 -27.71 15.83
N LYS A 608 4.94 -28.80 16.28
CA LYS A 608 5.61 -30.03 16.71
C LYS A 608 5.50 -31.05 15.58
N ARG A 609 6.65 -31.43 15.02
CA ARG A 609 6.75 -32.55 14.08
C ARG A 609 6.87 -33.85 14.88
N GLU A 610 6.05 -34.85 14.57
CA GLU A 610 6.26 -36.19 15.11
C GLU A 610 7.57 -36.77 14.55
N LYS A 611 8.35 -37.48 15.39
CA LYS A 611 9.57 -38.17 14.95
C LYS A 611 9.20 -39.18 13.85
N GLY A 612 9.67 -38.94 12.63
CA GLY A 612 9.39 -39.78 11.46
C GLY A 612 8.34 -39.22 10.48
N SER A 613 7.75 -38.05 10.75
CA SER A 613 6.85 -37.37 9.81
C SER A 613 7.62 -36.93 8.55
N PHE A 614 7.17 -37.40 7.38
CA PHE A 614 7.74 -37.11 6.07
C PHE A 614 7.44 -35.65 5.71
N VAL A 615 8.48 -34.86 5.42
CA VAL A 615 8.29 -33.56 4.74
C VAL A 615 7.94 -33.88 3.29
N PRO A 616 6.75 -33.50 2.81
CA PRO A 616 6.34 -33.84 1.47
C PRO A 616 7.37 -33.29 0.45
N HIS A 617 8.04 -34.18 -0.30
CA HIS A 617 8.93 -33.80 -1.40
C HIS A 617 8.17 -32.97 -2.46
N ARG A 618 8.92 -32.35 -3.39
CA ARG A 618 8.51 -31.49 -4.55
C ARG A 618 7.17 -31.84 -5.23
N ARG A 619 6.68 -33.08 -5.10
CA ARG A 619 5.54 -33.68 -5.82
C ARG A 619 4.32 -34.02 -4.96
N SER A 620 4.24 -33.56 -3.71
CA SER A 620 3.02 -33.81 -2.93
C SER A 620 1.85 -33.00 -3.45
N LYS A 621 0.70 -33.66 -3.62
CA LYS A 621 -0.56 -33.01 -4.00
C LYS A 621 -0.91 -31.86 -3.04
N SER A 622 -1.60 -30.83 -3.54
CA SER A 622 -2.12 -29.73 -2.71
C SER A 622 -2.99 -30.27 -1.58
N VAL A 623 -3.02 -29.58 -0.45
CA VAL A 623 -3.89 -29.95 0.68
C VAL A 623 -5.36 -29.80 0.29
N LEU A 624 -5.65 -28.86 -0.60
CA LEU A 624 -6.98 -28.60 -1.14
C LEU A 624 -7.16 -29.24 -2.54
N ASP A 625 -6.58 -30.43 -2.76
CA ASP A 625 -6.65 -31.15 -4.05
C ASP A 625 -8.09 -31.27 -4.58
N GLY A 626 -8.30 -30.73 -5.77
CA GLY A 626 -9.60 -30.65 -6.45
C GLY A 626 -10.24 -29.26 -6.46
N LEU A 627 -9.78 -28.30 -5.65
CA LEU A 627 -10.20 -26.91 -5.75
C LEU A 627 -9.38 -26.19 -6.84
N THR A 628 -9.81 -26.28 -8.10
CA THR A 628 -9.07 -25.73 -9.24
C THR A 628 -9.80 -24.52 -9.85
N HIS A 629 -9.07 -23.66 -10.59
CA HIS A 629 -9.70 -22.58 -11.37
C HIS A 629 -10.81 -23.13 -12.26
N ARG A 630 -10.55 -24.27 -12.92
CA ARG A 630 -11.51 -24.93 -13.80
C ARG A 630 -12.79 -25.34 -13.08
N ALA A 631 -12.66 -25.96 -11.91
CA ALA A 631 -13.82 -26.39 -11.13
C ALA A 631 -14.70 -25.20 -10.74
N VAL A 632 -14.11 -24.09 -10.27
CA VAL A 632 -14.85 -22.89 -9.91
C VAL A 632 -15.44 -22.19 -11.13
N TYR A 633 -14.70 -22.13 -12.25
CA TYR A 633 -15.17 -21.60 -13.52
C TYR A 633 -16.42 -22.35 -14.02
N ASP A 634 -16.42 -23.69 -13.99
CA ASP A 634 -17.56 -24.49 -14.44
C ASP A 634 -18.81 -24.22 -13.58
N LEU A 635 -18.64 -23.95 -12.28
CA LEU A 635 -19.73 -23.52 -11.40
C LEU A 635 -20.26 -22.13 -11.74
N LEU A 636 -19.37 -21.16 -12.02
CA LEU A 636 -19.73 -19.80 -12.42
C LEU A 636 -20.50 -19.80 -13.75
N ALA A 637 -20.01 -20.57 -14.74
CA ALA A 637 -20.64 -20.73 -16.04
C ALA A 637 -22.03 -21.40 -15.93
N LYS A 638 -22.16 -22.46 -15.11
CA LYS A 638 -23.43 -23.14 -14.84
C LYS A 638 -24.45 -22.18 -14.21
N ALA A 639 -24.04 -21.43 -13.19
CA ALA A 639 -24.91 -20.48 -12.49
C ALA A 639 -25.46 -19.38 -13.41
N CYS A 640 -24.74 -19.04 -14.48
CA CYS A 640 -25.16 -18.05 -15.46
C CYS A 640 -25.92 -18.61 -16.68
N ASN A 641 -26.39 -19.86 -16.63
CA ASN A 641 -27.05 -20.59 -17.73
C ASN A 641 -26.17 -20.80 -18.98
N ASN A 642 -24.88 -21.12 -18.80
CA ASN A 642 -23.85 -21.25 -19.84
C ASN A 642 -23.62 -19.95 -20.63
N TRP A 643 -22.38 -19.45 -20.63
CA TRP A 643 -21.97 -18.34 -21.52
C TRP A 643 -21.71 -18.87 -22.92
N GLU A 644 -22.76 -19.17 -23.68
CA GLU A 644 -22.65 -19.93 -24.93
C GLU A 644 -21.84 -19.21 -26.03
N ASP A 645 -21.63 -17.89 -25.95
CA ASP A 645 -20.88 -17.15 -26.98
C ASP A 645 -19.37 -17.00 -26.71
N GLU A 646 -18.89 -17.15 -25.47
CA GLU A 646 -17.44 -17.05 -25.13
C GLU A 646 -16.77 -18.43 -24.91
N ARG A 647 -17.59 -19.49 -24.84
CA ARG A 647 -17.20 -20.85 -24.45
C ARG A 647 -16.23 -21.53 -25.41
N GLU A 648 -16.45 -21.42 -26.73
CA GLU A 648 -15.70 -22.23 -27.71
C GLU A 648 -14.25 -21.78 -27.92
N GLN A 649 -13.96 -20.48 -27.80
CA GLN A 649 -12.61 -19.96 -27.97
C GLN A 649 -11.75 -20.16 -26.72
N LYS A 650 -12.30 -19.92 -25.53
CA LYS A 650 -11.54 -20.07 -24.28
C LYS A 650 -11.34 -21.54 -23.88
N GLN A 651 -12.36 -22.40 -24.02
CA GLN A 651 -12.26 -23.84 -23.66
C GLN A 651 -11.06 -24.54 -24.32
N LYS A 652 -10.81 -24.20 -25.59
CA LYS A 652 -9.69 -24.77 -26.36
C LYS A 652 -8.34 -24.36 -25.78
N SER A 653 -8.18 -23.08 -25.42
CA SER A 653 -6.96 -22.55 -24.80
C SER A 653 -6.67 -23.16 -23.42
N TRP A 654 -7.71 -23.41 -22.61
CA TRP A 654 -7.57 -23.99 -21.28
C TRP A 654 -7.17 -25.46 -21.32
N ASP A 655 -7.80 -26.24 -22.20
CA ASP A 655 -7.49 -27.65 -22.34
C ASP A 655 -6.08 -27.86 -22.91
N ASP A 656 -5.60 -26.95 -23.76
CA ASP A 656 -4.22 -26.97 -24.28
C ASP A 656 -3.18 -26.61 -23.20
N ALA A 657 -3.45 -25.61 -22.35
CA ALA A 657 -2.57 -25.23 -21.25
C ALA A 657 -2.47 -26.32 -20.17
N ILE A 658 -3.59 -26.95 -19.80
CA ILE A 658 -3.62 -28.06 -18.83
C ILE A 658 -2.91 -29.30 -19.40
N ARG A 659 -3.12 -29.62 -20.69
CA ARG A 659 -2.40 -30.71 -21.36
C ARG A 659 -0.90 -30.45 -21.43
N ALA A 660 -0.48 -29.23 -21.71
CA ALA A 660 0.94 -28.85 -21.68
C ALA A 660 1.52 -29.05 -20.27
N MET A 661 0.86 -28.53 -19.23
CA MET A 661 1.31 -28.72 -17.84
C MET A 661 1.34 -30.19 -17.40
N GLN A 662 0.35 -30.99 -17.78
CA GLN A 662 0.30 -32.42 -17.44
C GLN A 662 1.33 -33.24 -18.23
N ALA A 663 1.58 -32.90 -19.49
CA ALA A 663 2.64 -33.52 -20.29
C ALA A 663 4.03 -33.23 -19.70
N MET A 664 4.26 -31.98 -19.30
CA MET A 664 5.47 -31.50 -18.61
C MET A 664 5.69 -32.25 -17.28
N VAL A 665 4.65 -32.38 -16.44
CA VAL A 665 4.70 -33.14 -15.19
C VAL A 665 4.94 -34.64 -15.43
N ASN A 666 4.41 -35.22 -16.50
CA ASN A 666 4.58 -36.65 -16.80
C ASN A 666 5.94 -36.98 -17.44
N MET A 667 6.52 -36.08 -18.24
CA MET A 667 7.86 -36.24 -18.82
C MET A 667 8.97 -36.23 -17.75
N HIS A 668 8.78 -35.51 -16.64
CA HIS A 668 9.70 -35.48 -15.50
C HIS A 668 9.64 -36.76 -14.61
N ILE A 669 8.67 -37.68 -14.84
CA ILE A 669 8.40 -38.84 -13.95
C ILE A 669 8.69 -40.19 -14.62
N GLY A 670 8.97 -40.25 -15.93
CA GLY A 670 9.49 -41.46 -16.60
C GLY A 670 10.48 -41.05 -17.68
N GLU A 671 11.66 -41.63 -17.84
CA GLU A 671 12.14 -42.97 -17.52
C GLU A 671 13.62 -42.86 -17.08
N ARG A 672 13.96 -43.32 -15.86
CA ARG A 672 15.31 -43.84 -15.60
C ARG A 672 15.20 -45.35 -15.66
N ASP A 673 15.52 -45.91 -16.82
CA ASP A 673 15.78 -47.33 -16.98
C ASP A 673 17.20 -47.59 -16.45
N ASP A 674 17.31 -48.26 -15.29
CA ASP A 674 18.56 -48.59 -14.59
C ASP A 674 19.37 -49.70 -15.31
N SER A 675 19.26 -49.85 -16.63
CA SER A 675 19.82 -50.98 -17.38
C SER A 675 21.04 -50.68 -18.26
N ASP A 676 21.48 -49.42 -18.41
CA ASP A 676 22.68 -49.06 -19.17
C ASP A 676 23.68 -48.20 -18.36
N MET A 677 24.42 -48.86 -17.46
CA MET A 677 25.66 -48.31 -16.89
C MET A 677 26.84 -49.22 -17.29
N PRO A 678 27.87 -48.73 -18.01
CA PRO A 678 29.08 -49.51 -18.23
C PRO A 678 29.86 -49.62 -16.90
N PRO A 679 30.57 -50.73 -16.65
CA PRO A 679 31.25 -50.92 -15.38
C PRO A 679 32.41 -49.92 -15.26
N MET A 680 32.31 -49.00 -14.30
CA MET A 680 33.45 -48.18 -13.89
C MET A 680 34.51 -49.08 -13.24
N GLY A 681 35.60 -49.31 -13.96
CA GLY A 681 36.86 -49.73 -13.38
C GLY A 681 37.48 -48.55 -12.62
N TYR A 682 37.93 -48.83 -11.40
CA TYR A 682 38.76 -47.93 -10.60
C TYR A 682 40.11 -47.69 -11.29
N ASP A 683 40.42 -46.43 -11.61
CA ASP A 683 41.64 -45.72 -11.18
C ASP A 683 41.44 -44.20 -11.32
#